data_AF-A0A7Y4ZK70-F1
#
_entry.id   AF-A0A7Y4ZK70-F1
#
_cell.length_a   1.000
_cell.length_b   1.000
_cell.length_c   1.000
_cell.angle_alpha   90.00
_cell.angle_beta   90.00
_cell.angle_gamma   90.00
#
_symmetry.space_group_name_H-M   'P 1'
#
loop_
_entity.id
_entity.type
_entity.pdbx_description
1 polymer ?
#
loop_
_entity_poly.entity_id
_entity_poly.type
_entity_poly.pdbx_seq_one_letter_code
_entity_poly.pdbx_strand_id
1 'polypeptide(L)'
;DSPAAKAAAERVALYEQALRAVPAGDVARRVYYLERIAWLQADVADDAAAAARAYEEVLRLDPKRTSAIMGLGAAAARAGDAQKLAQALLAEAQVVEDPEGREELRLRAAEVWAEAEPERALILAEELKDDWRVGTRAWELITTIHARAERWELCARALATRRKAATDDRARVALALAESTILAARLGAAGRAIEALAEAAQATADPAHGQVLQQALVAALEASGDKPALLAAVVKFAESASVRSVRVEYFLRAAELTSREEGRDAEAVKWLQRAQDALPDEAIVAERLDRLGARGPIPDTFSTPLTKAVRSLHTAGKAPRPDSVLAGAPGFAELRVAEQLARAAGSAPQLANALALQVPLTSGVMARRAVSGLANLFAWVLPESEDTEPWEQLLALGSRDAVVLDTLIHRSRAAVRAGDAGALQNTVEATRRRLETASDETERIMLLVELGRLAQRRGELAEAGTRFAEALTKDPTSVAASVLLLGVANETADRPRAIAAATGLAEVVVDARARAALLSDAADLCVQERDPARGVALLERAIDAAPDSLMVAARLADLQTTRGAFKELGRALERALRNAKDPASIVPIAAELSGIARTRLGDTQLAIEALERGRSVAKDHVPTLFSLAELYIGERAWDKTLEALADVVRHSKETSEQVIAHVGRASILGRALEQPEAAEKELRAALEKESHDLRALRGILKLPKGPSGEERATLLARLATQESGRPERQAALVELASVRKGLGDEAGSEGALVEAAALSLSADLLERLSTAIGADAPKKARVLAKAMARARELGTPANAAWAVALADLDLATGRPDQGIEWLEEARRMDPARIETHFALARAKAGRGDHEAAVAVLSPLLEGPPRPLDLAFVRLLEENLAKGGRPHQAWVARELRGLGGDLDETEAAAMRVRRFPGISAGEPIAARGVRSFVMPGGMGRHALWDAAAVTLGIGGKLHKLGLSELGASSRDRVKPKALHPLRPLFDQLLRILGLTEVELAVSDRVSGAAIALEGEPWLVVPTALAEWPEGHAVATMARPLVRLALGVPWLGVVDPHEVLALLVALARQVSPNFTATPRERIEPMVPEYDAAARRAVDRKRRRSLEEIGAALDRAPAIDVAVFTDAMLRTEARSAFLLSGDLRASLDAVAQTDPFLVEALRIPGPHAVAAVLGHGIARDLVAFAISHEATRLRRNLGTCA
;
A
#
# COMPACT_ATOMS: atom_id res chain seq x y z
N ASP A 1 -19.01 -21.38 -34.23
CA ASP A 1 -19.89 -21.95 -35.28
C ASP A 1 -19.88 -23.48 -35.29
N SER A 2 -20.63 -24.09 -34.39
CA SER A 2 -20.93 -25.53 -34.47
C SER A 2 -22.05 -25.75 -35.51
N PRO A 3 -21.94 -26.72 -36.42
CA PRO A 3 -23.05 -27.11 -37.31
C PRO A 3 -24.31 -27.49 -36.52
N ALA A 4 -24.14 -28.06 -35.32
CA ALA A 4 -25.23 -28.42 -34.43
C ALA A 4 -25.92 -27.19 -33.82
N ALA A 5 -25.16 -26.12 -33.52
CA ALA A 5 -25.73 -24.86 -33.03
C ALA A 5 -26.51 -24.12 -34.13
N LYS A 6 -26.02 -24.14 -35.38
CA LYS A 6 -26.79 -23.61 -36.54
C LYS A 6 -28.06 -24.42 -36.79
N ALA A 7 -27.98 -25.74 -36.77
CA ALA A 7 -29.15 -26.62 -36.89
C ALA A 7 -30.13 -26.47 -35.71
N ALA A 8 -29.64 -26.25 -34.49
CA ALA A 8 -30.47 -25.97 -33.32
C ALA A 8 -31.17 -24.61 -33.45
N ALA A 9 -30.47 -23.57 -33.91
CA ALA A 9 -31.04 -22.25 -34.15
C ALA A 9 -32.14 -22.28 -35.23
N GLU A 10 -31.94 -23.02 -36.33
CA GLU A 10 -32.97 -23.24 -37.36
C GLU A 10 -34.20 -23.96 -36.80
N ARG A 11 -33.99 -24.98 -35.95
CA ARG A 11 -35.09 -25.73 -35.29
C ARG A 11 -35.81 -24.88 -34.23
N VAL A 12 -35.08 -24.07 -33.48
CA VAL A 12 -35.66 -23.09 -32.53
C VAL A 12 -36.53 -22.09 -33.28
N ALA A 13 -36.02 -21.51 -34.38
CA ALA A 13 -36.80 -20.58 -35.21
C ALA A 13 -38.10 -21.23 -35.75
N LEU A 14 -38.04 -22.51 -36.13
CA LEU A 14 -39.22 -23.26 -36.58
C LEU A 14 -40.23 -23.50 -35.45
N TYR A 15 -39.77 -23.84 -34.24
CA TYR A 15 -40.66 -23.98 -33.08
C TYR A 15 -41.21 -22.63 -32.61
N GLU A 16 -40.46 -21.54 -32.71
CA GLU A 16 -40.94 -20.18 -32.44
C GLU A 16 -42.01 -19.74 -33.43
N GLN A 17 -41.84 -20.06 -34.73
CA GLN A 17 -42.83 -19.81 -35.75
C GLN A 17 -44.11 -20.63 -35.51
N ALA A 18 -43.97 -21.90 -35.12
CA ALA A 18 -45.09 -22.75 -34.71
C ALA A 18 -45.80 -22.17 -33.48
N LEU A 19 -45.06 -21.72 -32.46
CA LEU A 19 -45.61 -21.12 -31.25
C LEU A 19 -46.42 -19.84 -31.53
N ARG A 20 -46.02 -19.02 -32.52
CA ARG A 20 -46.78 -17.83 -32.96
C ARG A 20 -48.08 -18.19 -33.67
N ALA A 21 -48.14 -19.34 -34.32
CA ALA A 21 -49.34 -19.82 -35.02
C ALA A 21 -50.37 -20.49 -34.07
N VAL A 22 -49.96 -20.88 -32.85
CA VAL A 22 -50.88 -21.46 -31.85
C VAL A 22 -51.72 -20.35 -31.20
N PRO A 23 -53.07 -20.44 -31.20
CA PRO A 23 -53.96 -19.49 -30.53
C PRO A 23 -53.62 -19.37 -29.03
N ALA A 24 -53.73 -18.16 -28.47
CA ALA A 24 -53.35 -17.89 -27.08
C ALA A 24 -54.11 -18.75 -26.03
N GLY A 25 -55.29 -19.28 -26.37
CA GLY A 25 -56.08 -20.15 -25.49
C GLY A 25 -55.62 -21.62 -25.41
N ASP A 26 -54.75 -22.08 -26.31
CA ASP A 26 -54.24 -23.47 -26.31
C ASP A 26 -52.91 -23.57 -25.54
N VAL A 27 -53.01 -23.46 -24.21
CA VAL A 27 -51.87 -23.41 -23.28
C VAL A 27 -51.00 -24.67 -23.38
N ALA A 28 -51.60 -25.86 -23.55
CA ALA A 28 -50.89 -27.13 -23.60
C ALA A 28 -49.91 -27.21 -24.78
N ARG A 29 -50.34 -26.79 -25.98
CA ARG A 29 -49.45 -26.76 -27.16
C ARG A 29 -48.37 -25.69 -27.05
N ARG A 30 -48.67 -24.55 -26.43
CA ARG A 30 -47.70 -23.46 -26.22
C ARG A 30 -46.59 -23.89 -25.25
N VAL A 31 -46.96 -24.52 -24.13
CA VAL A 31 -46.02 -25.11 -23.17
C VAL A 31 -45.14 -26.16 -23.85
N TYR A 32 -45.73 -27.05 -24.66
CA TYR A 32 -44.96 -28.06 -25.40
C TYR A 32 -43.88 -27.43 -26.29
N TYR A 33 -44.21 -26.44 -27.12
CA TYR A 33 -43.23 -25.80 -27.99
C TYR A 33 -42.16 -25.03 -27.22
N LEU A 34 -42.53 -24.34 -26.14
CA LEU A 34 -41.58 -23.65 -25.28
C LEU A 34 -40.64 -24.62 -24.54
N GLU A 35 -41.13 -25.76 -24.05
CA GLU A 35 -40.28 -26.80 -23.45
C GLU A 35 -39.32 -27.40 -24.50
N ARG A 36 -39.75 -27.56 -25.76
CA ARG A 36 -38.86 -28.01 -26.85
C ARG A 36 -37.81 -26.97 -27.23
N ILE A 37 -38.18 -25.68 -27.23
CA ILE A 37 -37.24 -24.56 -27.43
C ILE A 37 -36.23 -24.52 -26.28
N ALA A 38 -36.71 -24.55 -25.03
CA ALA A 38 -35.88 -24.54 -23.83
C ALA A 38 -34.91 -25.73 -23.81
N TRP A 39 -35.40 -26.93 -24.15
CA TRP A 39 -34.57 -28.13 -24.26
C TRP A 39 -33.51 -28.01 -25.37
N LEU A 40 -33.89 -27.52 -26.57
CA LEU A 40 -32.92 -27.31 -27.65
C LEU A 40 -31.87 -26.25 -27.28
N GLN A 41 -32.27 -25.21 -26.57
CA GLN A 41 -31.37 -24.16 -26.10
C GLN A 41 -30.45 -24.68 -24.98
N ALA A 42 -30.98 -25.46 -24.04
CA ALA A 42 -30.28 -25.97 -22.87
C ALA A 42 -29.30 -27.11 -23.19
N ASP A 43 -29.70 -28.04 -24.07
CA ASP A 43 -29.02 -29.33 -24.24
C ASP A 43 -28.34 -29.46 -25.61
N VAL A 44 -28.78 -28.69 -26.62
CA VAL A 44 -28.21 -28.78 -27.99
C VAL A 44 -27.41 -27.53 -28.37
N ALA A 45 -27.90 -26.34 -28.02
CA ALA A 45 -27.22 -25.09 -28.30
C ALA A 45 -26.30 -24.60 -27.16
N ASP A 46 -26.40 -25.22 -25.97
CA ASP A 46 -25.71 -24.84 -24.73
C ASP A 46 -25.85 -23.34 -24.37
N ASP A 47 -27.00 -22.75 -24.73
CA ASP A 47 -27.37 -21.38 -24.38
C ASP A 47 -28.28 -21.40 -23.14
N ALA A 48 -27.65 -21.53 -21.98
CA ALA A 48 -28.33 -21.57 -20.69
C ALA A 48 -29.16 -20.30 -20.41
N ALA A 49 -28.74 -19.14 -20.90
CA ALA A 49 -29.46 -17.89 -20.71
C ALA A 49 -30.74 -17.83 -21.56
N ALA A 50 -30.70 -18.31 -22.81
CA ALA A 50 -31.89 -18.44 -23.64
C ALA A 50 -32.84 -19.52 -23.10
N ALA A 51 -32.30 -20.67 -22.67
CA ALA A 51 -33.08 -21.73 -22.06
C ALA A 51 -33.82 -21.25 -20.79
N ALA A 52 -33.15 -20.48 -19.92
CA ALA A 52 -33.77 -19.89 -18.74
C ALA A 52 -34.96 -18.98 -19.12
N ARG A 53 -34.81 -18.14 -20.16
CA ARG A 53 -35.93 -17.30 -20.66
C ARG A 53 -37.09 -18.14 -21.19
N ALA A 54 -36.79 -19.24 -21.89
CA ALA A 54 -37.83 -20.13 -22.40
C ALA A 54 -38.56 -20.87 -21.27
N TYR A 55 -37.86 -21.33 -20.23
CA TYR A 55 -38.49 -21.92 -19.05
C TYR A 55 -39.31 -20.91 -18.23
N GLU A 56 -38.90 -19.64 -18.14
CA GLU A 56 -39.69 -18.57 -17.54
C GLU A 56 -41.02 -18.32 -18.29
N GLU A 57 -41.01 -18.38 -19.62
CA GLU A 57 -42.23 -18.31 -20.42
C GLU A 57 -43.15 -19.52 -20.16
N VAL A 58 -42.58 -20.71 -19.96
CA VAL A 58 -43.35 -21.90 -19.55
C VAL A 58 -43.98 -21.67 -18.18
N LEU A 59 -43.23 -21.18 -17.19
CA LEU A 59 -43.74 -20.95 -15.83
C LEU A 59 -44.76 -19.81 -15.75
N ARG A 60 -44.74 -18.86 -16.70
CA ARG A 60 -45.82 -17.86 -16.83
C ARG A 60 -47.13 -18.46 -17.32
N LEU A 61 -47.08 -19.53 -18.10
CA LEU A 61 -48.26 -20.23 -18.61
C LEU A 61 -48.75 -21.31 -17.64
N ASP A 62 -47.84 -22.02 -17.00
CA ASP A 62 -48.11 -23.04 -15.99
C ASP A 62 -47.11 -22.93 -14.82
N PRO A 63 -47.44 -22.16 -13.76
CA PRO A 63 -46.53 -21.89 -12.64
C PRO A 63 -46.11 -23.10 -11.82
N LYS A 64 -46.85 -24.21 -11.88
CA LYS A 64 -46.59 -25.43 -11.09
C LYS A 64 -45.90 -26.54 -11.89
N ARG A 65 -45.48 -26.23 -13.12
CA ARG A 65 -44.85 -27.20 -14.04
C ARG A 65 -43.46 -27.61 -13.54
N THR A 66 -43.37 -28.76 -12.88
CA THR A 66 -42.12 -29.27 -12.27
C THR A 66 -40.95 -29.38 -13.26
N SER A 67 -41.20 -29.81 -14.50
CA SER A 67 -40.16 -29.89 -15.54
C SER A 67 -39.54 -28.53 -15.86
N ALA A 68 -40.33 -27.46 -15.85
CA ALA A 68 -39.85 -26.11 -16.12
C ALA A 68 -39.21 -25.46 -14.89
N ILE A 69 -39.66 -25.79 -13.67
CA ILE A 69 -39.02 -25.35 -12.42
C ILE A 69 -37.59 -25.92 -12.33
N MET A 70 -37.45 -27.23 -12.51
CA MET A 70 -36.14 -27.90 -12.50
C MET A 70 -35.25 -27.44 -13.66
N GLY A 71 -35.84 -27.27 -14.85
CA GLY A 71 -35.15 -26.76 -16.03
C GLY A 71 -34.64 -25.34 -15.86
N LEU A 72 -35.46 -24.44 -15.27
CA LEU A 72 -35.05 -23.08 -14.94
C LEU A 72 -33.94 -23.06 -13.88
N GLY A 73 -34.06 -23.86 -12.82
CA GLY A 73 -33.03 -23.94 -11.77
C GLY A 73 -31.68 -24.41 -12.34
N ALA A 74 -31.67 -25.46 -13.16
CA ALA A 74 -30.47 -25.96 -13.81
C ALA A 74 -29.89 -24.96 -14.84
N ALA A 75 -30.74 -24.31 -15.64
CA ALA A 75 -30.30 -23.32 -16.62
C ALA A 75 -29.78 -22.04 -15.96
N ALA A 76 -30.44 -21.55 -14.91
CA ALA A 76 -30.01 -20.37 -14.15
C ALA A 76 -28.71 -20.61 -13.38
N ALA A 77 -28.54 -21.80 -12.78
CA ALA A 77 -27.28 -22.19 -12.16
C ALA A 77 -26.13 -22.24 -13.18
N ARG A 78 -26.36 -22.81 -14.38
CA ARG A 78 -25.36 -22.82 -15.47
C ARG A 78 -25.06 -21.42 -16.01
N ALA A 79 -26.06 -20.55 -16.06
CA ALA A 79 -25.91 -19.17 -16.53
C ALA A 79 -25.30 -18.22 -15.48
N GLY A 80 -25.13 -18.66 -14.23
CA GLY A 80 -24.69 -17.81 -13.12
C GLY A 80 -25.72 -16.75 -12.71
N ASP A 81 -27.01 -16.96 -13.03
CA ASP A 81 -28.09 -16.02 -12.75
C ASP A 81 -28.72 -16.33 -11.38
N ALA A 82 -28.17 -15.72 -10.33
CA ALA A 82 -28.63 -15.90 -8.95
C ALA A 82 -30.09 -15.48 -8.74
N GLN A 83 -30.58 -14.50 -9.52
CA GLN A 83 -31.95 -14.03 -9.40
C GLN A 83 -32.93 -15.11 -9.87
N LYS A 84 -32.67 -15.69 -11.05
CA LYS A 84 -33.51 -16.77 -11.60
C LYS A 84 -33.37 -18.08 -10.85
N LEU A 85 -32.18 -18.37 -10.33
CA LEU A 85 -31.95 -19.58 -9.53
C LEU A 85 -32.78 -19.55 -8.24
N ALA A 86 -32.77 -18.43 -7.51
CA ALA A 86 -33.60 -18.28 -6.31
C ALA A 86 -35.10 -18.31 -6.64
N GLN A 87 -35.53 -17.74 -7.76
CA GLN A 87 -36.93 -17.85 -8.23
C GLN A 87 -37.33 -19.29 -8.52
N ALA A 88 -36.45 -20.08 -9.15
CA ALA A 88 -36.69 -21.50 -9.38
C ALA A 88 -36.80 -22.29 -8.07
N LEU A 89 -35.90 -22.05 -7.10
CA LEU A 89 -35.94 -22.68 -5.78
C LEU A 89 -37.24 -22.33 -5.01
N LEU A 90 -37.72 -21.10 -5.11
CA LEU A 90 -38.99 -20.69 -4.52
C LEU A 90 -40.21 -21.32 -5.22
N ALA A 91 -40.17 -21.43 -6.55
CA ALA A 91 -41.21 -22.13 -7.30
C ALA A 91 -41.22 -23.64 -6.95
N GLU A 92 -40.05 -24.25 -6.78
CA GLU A 92 -39.91 -25.64 -6.31
C GLU A 92 -40.52 -25.82 -4.92
N ALA A 93 -40.22 -24.90 -4.00
CA ALA A 93 -40.78 -24.90 -2.65
C ALA A 93 -42.33 -24.85 -2.65
N GLN A 94 -42.96 -24.22 -3.65
CA GLN A 94 -44.43 -24.16 -3.78
C GLN A 94 -45.07 -25.46 -4.28
N VAL A 95 -44.29 -26.32 -4.94
CA VAL A 95 -44.78 -27.59 -5.51
C VAL A 95 -44.42 -28.78 -4.61
N VAL A 96 -43.38 -28.66 -3.79
CA VAL A 96 -43.02 -29.66 -2.78
C VAL A 96 -44.11 -29.73 -1.69
N GLU A 97 -44.68 -30.92 -1.52
CA GLU A 97 -45.72 -31.18 -0.52
C GLU A 97 -45.14 -31.25 0.90
N ASP A 98 -43.91 -31.76 1.03
CA ASP A 98 -43.19 -31.88 2.29
C ASP A 98 -42.89 -30.49 2.88
N PRO A 99 -43.47 -30.14 4.05
CA PRO A 99 -43.18 -28.87 4.72
C PRO A 99 -41.70 -28.69 5.06
N GLU A 100 -40.98 -29.78 5.32
CA GLU A 100 -39.59 -29.72 5.74
C GLU A 100 -38.66 -29.38 4.55
N GLY A 101 -38.81 -30.08 3.43
CA GLY A 101 -38.12 -29.74 2.18
C GLY A 101 -38.47 -28.36 1.63
N ARG A 102 -39.68 -27.87 1.90
CA ARG A 102 -40.12 -26.51 1.51
C ARG A 102 -39.31 -25.42 2.19
N GLU A 103 -39.17 -25.47 3.52
CA GLU A 103 -38.44 -24.41 4.25
C GLU A 103 -36.93 -24.46 3.97
N GLU A 104 -36.34 -25.64 3.72
CA GLU A 104 -34.95 -25.76 3.27
C GLU A 104 -34.73 -25.13 1.89
N LEU A 105 -35.64 -25.36 0.94
CA LEU A 105 -35.57 -24.73 -0.39
C LEU A 105 -35.72 -23.19 -0.31
N ARG A 106 -36.58 -22.70 0.59
CA ARG A 106 -36.72 -21.27 0.86
C ARG A 106 -35.46 -20.68 1.49
N LEU A 107 -34.83 -21.36 2.45
CA LEU A 107 -33.57 -20.89 3.03
C LEU A 107 -32.46 -20.85 1.96
N ARG A 108 -32.34 -21.89 1.13
CA ARG A 108 -31.36 -21.93 0.03
C ARG A 108 -31.60 -20.81 -0.98
N ALA A 109 -32.86 -20.47 -1.27
CA ALA A 109 -33.18 -19.31 -2.11
C ALA A 109 -32.71 -17.99 -1.46
N ALA A 110 -32.91 -17.83 -0.14
CA ALA A 110 -32.40 -16.68 0.61
C ALA A 110 -30.87 -16.59 0.57
N GLU A 111 -30.16 -17.71 0.73
CA GLU A 111 -28.71 -17.79 0.65
C GLU A 111 -28.19 -17.41 -0.75
N VAL A 112 -28.85 -17.86 -1.82
CA VAL A 112 -28.52 -17.48 -3.21
C VAL A 112 -28.76 -15.99 -3.46
N TRP A 113 -29.84 -15.42 -2.90
CA TRP A 113 -30.13 -13.99 -2.99
C TRP A 113 -29.23 -13.12 -2.12
N ALA A 114 -28.49 -13.67 -1.15
CA ALA A 114 -27.74 -12.88 -0.18
C ALA A 114 -26.70 -11.93 -0.81
N GLU A 115 -26.14 -12.29 -1.97
CA GLU A 115 -25.22 -11.45 -2.74
C GLU A 115 -25.95 -10.54 -3.74
N ALA A 116 -26.97 -11.05 -4.43
CA ALA A 116 -27.62 -10.34 -5.54
C ALA A 116 -28.74 -9.38 -5.09
N GLU A 117 -29.54 -9.79 -4.09
CA GLU A 117 -30.70 -9.06 -3.56
C GLU A 117 -30.80 -9.20 -2.03
N PRO A 118 -29.88 -8.58 -1.26
CA PRO A 118 -29.74 -8.80 0.18
C PRO A 118 -30.99 -8.44 1.00
N GLU A 119 -31.78 -7.45 0.57
CA GLU A 119 -33.02 -7.09 1.27
C GLU A 119 -34.13 -8.15 1.10
N ARG A 120 -34.20 -8.82 -0.06
CA ARG A 120 -35.13 -9.94 -0.26
C ARG A 120 -34.69 -11.18 0.49
N ALA A 121 -33.37 -11.47 0.46
CA ALA A 121 -32.78 -12.52 1.28
C ALA A 121 -33.06 -12.31 2.77
N LEU A 122 -32.94 -11.07 3.26
CA LEU A 122 -33.20 -10.72 4.65
C LEU A 122 -34.67 -10.96 5.04
N ILE A 123 -35.63 -10.52 4.22
CA ILE A 123 -37.07 -10.77 4.49
C ILE A 123 -37.33 -12.27 4.60
N LEU A 124 -36.81 -13.05 3.66
CA LEU A 124 -37.03 -14.50 3.64
C LEU A 124 -36.33 -15.20 4.82
N ALA A 125 -35.11 -14.77 5.18
CA ALA A 125 -34.42 -15.30 6.35
C ALA A 125 -35.12 -14.92 7.67
N GLU A 126 -35.70 -13.73 7.76
CA GLU A 126 -36.48 -13.29 8.93
C GLU A 126 -37.77 -14.10 9.12
N GLU A 127 -38.41 -14.54 8.03
CA GLU A 127 -39.56 -15.47 8.10
C GLU A 127 -39.16 -16.86 8.59
N LEU A 128 -37.95 -17.31 8.25
CA LEU A 128 -37.45 -18.66 8.53
C LEU A 128 -36.71 -18.81 9.86
N LYS A 129 -36.41 -17.71 10.54
CA LYS A 129 -35.52 -17.68 11.72
C LYS A 129 -36.06 -18.47 12.93
N ASP A 130 -37.37 -18.64 13.01
CA ASP A 130 -38.06 -19.36 14.10
C ASP A 130 -38.32 -20.83 13.75
N ASP A 131 -37.94 -21.27 12.54
CA ASP A 131 -38.01 -22.68 12.17
C ASP A 131 -36.96 -23.51 12.92
N TRP A 132 -37.36 -24.68 13.41
CA TRP A 132 -36.51 -25.49 14.29
C TRP A 132 -35.32 -26.16 13.57
N ARG A 133 -35.34 -26.32 12.23
CA ARG A 133 -34.23 -26.88 11.45
C ARG A 133 -33.39 -25.79 10.79
N VAL A 134 -34.05 -24.88 10.09
CA VAL A 134 -33.35 -23.87 9.26
C VAL A 134 -33.07 -22.58 10.02
N GLY A 135 -33.73 -22.36 11.17
CA GLY A 135 -33.66 -21.10 11.92
C GLY A 135 -32.25 -20.69 12.33
N THR A 136 -31.38 -21.63 12.74
CA THR A 136 -29.98 -21.30 13.09
C THR A 136 -29.22 -20.73 11.89
N ARG A 137 -29.33 -21.35 10.72
CA ARG A 137 -28.71 -20.89 9.47
C ARG A 137 -29.35 -19.59 8.98
N ALA A 138 -30.67 -19.45 9.11
CA ALA A 138 -31.37 -18.20 8.80
C ALA A 138 -30.88 -17.04 9.68
N TRP A 139 -30.71 -17.26 10.98
CA TRP A 139 -30.12 -16.29 11.91
C TRP A 139 -28.67 -15.93 11.59
N GLU A 140 -27.86 -16.89 11.15
CA GLU A 140 -26.49 -16.66 10.66
C GLU A 140 -26.49 -15.82 9.39
N LEU A 141 -27.41 -16.10 8.47
CA LEU A 141 -27.61 -15.32 7.25
C LEU A 141 -28.03 -13.88 7.57
N ILE A 142 -29.00 -13.67 8.47
CA ILE A 142 -29.41 -12.33 8.97
C ILE A 142 -28.21 -11.58 9.55
N THR A 143 -27.43 -12.25 10.40
CA THR A 143 -26.25 -11.65 11.04
C THR A 143 -25.19 -11.27 9.99
N THR A 144 -24.98 -12.11 8.99
CA THR A 144 -24.01 -11.90 7.90
C THR A 144 -24.43 -10.77 6.97
N ILE A 145 -25.71 -10.70 6.59
CA ILE A 145 -26.27 -9.62 5.76
C ILE A 145 -26.13 -8.28 6.49
N HIS A 146 -26.50 -8.22 7.77
CA HIS A 146 -26.32 -7.00 8.56
C HIS A 146 -24.85 -6.61 8.73
N ALA A 147 -23.95 -7.57 8.91
CA ALA A 147 -22.52 -7.31 9.09
C ALA A 147 -21.88 -6.76 7.81
N ARG A 148 -22.22 -7.32 6.64
CA ARG A 148 -21.78 -6.83 5.33
C ARG A 148 -22.31 -5.44 5.01
N ALA A 149 -23.52 -5.14 5.46
CA ALA A 149 -24.13 -3.81 5.34
C ALA A 149 -23.67 -2.82 6.43
N GLU A 150 -22.69 -3.20 7.27
CA GLU A 150 -22.20 -2.41 8.41
C GLU A 150 -23.29 -1.96 9.42
N ARG A 151 -24.40 -2.69 9.48
CA ARG A 151 -25.52 -2.43 10.40
C ARG A 151 -25.26 -3.06 11.77
N TRP A 152 -24.17 -2.66 12.42
CA TRP A 152 -23.62 -3.31 13.63
C TRP A 152 -24.58 -3.38 14.82
N GLU A 153 -25.46 -2.40 15.00
CA GLU A 153 -26.51 -2.43 16.03
C GLU A 153 -27.53 -3.56 15.79
N LEU A 154 -27.88 -3.84 14.54
CA LEU A 154 -28.78 -4.93 14.19
C LEU A 154 -28.08 -6.30 14.35
N CYS A 155 -26.79 -6.39 14.01
CA CYS A 155 -25.98 -7.58 14.31
C CYS A 155 -25.95 -7.88 15.81
N ALA A 156 -25.66 -6.87 16.64
CA ALA A 156 -25.59 -7.04 18.09
C ALA A 156 -26.96 -7.45 18.66
N ARG A 157 -28.07 -6.87 18.17
CA ARG A 157 -29.43 -7.26 18.56
C ARG A 157 -29.78 -8.69 18.13
N ALA A 158 -29.40 -9.11 16.92
CA ALA A 158 -29.62 -10.47 16.45
C ALA A 158 -28.87 -11.50 17.32
N LEU A 159 -27.59 -11.23 17.62
CA LEU A 159 -26.78 -12.07 18.51
C LEU A 159 -27.34 -12.11 19.94
N ALA A 160 -27.74 -10.97 20.50
CA ALA A 160 -28.36 -10.88 21.83
C ALA A 160 -29.66 -11.70 21.90
N THR A 161 -30.49 -11.62 20.87
CA THR A 161 -31.76 -12.36 20.78
C THR A 161 -31.49 -13.87 20.78
N ARG A 162 -30.56 -14.33 19.93
CA ARG A 162 -30.15 -15.74 19.89
C ARG A 162 -29.53 -16.20 21.21
N ARG A 163 -28.71 -15.37 21.86
CA ARG A 163 -28.09 -15.68 23.15
C ARG A 163 -29.14 -15.93 24.22
N LYS A 164 -30.17 -15.08 24.27
CA LYS A 164 -31.28 -15.22 25.24
C LYS A 164 -32.16 -16.44 24.95
N ALA A 165 -32.33 -16.80 23.67
CA ALA A 165 -33.06 -17.99 23.26
C ALA A 165 -32.25 -19.30 23.35
N ALA A 166 -30.91 -19.21 23.43
CA ALA A 166 -30.03 -20.36 23.47
C ALA A 166 -30.26 -21.19 24.75
N THR A 167 -30.63 -22.46 24.57
CA THR A 167 -30.78 -23.44 25.65
C THR A 167 -29.46 -24.09 26.05
N ASP A 168 -28.53 -24.21 25.09
CA ASP A 168 -27.19 -24.78 25.28
C ASP A 168 -26.18 -23.74 25.78
N ASP A 169 -25.42 -24.10 26.83
CA ASP A 169 -24.38 -23.27 27.45
C ASP A 169 -23.27 -22.93 26.44
N ARG A 170 -22.88 -23.88 25.58
CA ARG A 170 -21.83 -23.65 24.57
C ARG A 170 -22.27 -22.64 23.52
N ALA A 171 -23.49 -22.76 23.00
CA ALA A 171 -24.07 -21.79 22.08
C ALA A 171 -24.21 -20.39 22.74
N ARG A 172 -24.67 -20.34 24.00
CA ARG A 172 -24.81 -19.07 24.75
C ARG A 172 -23.48 -18.37 24.95
N VAL A 173 -22.41 -19.10 25.27
CA VAL A 173 -21.05 -18.56 25.42
C VAL A 173 -20.52 -18.04 24.09
N ALA A 174 -20.63 -18.82 23.01
CA ALA A 174 -20.15 -18.40 21.69
C ALA A 174 -20.85 -17.12 21.21
N LEU A 175 -22.18 -17.04 21.40
CA LEU A 175 -22.97 -15.86 21.05
C LEU A 175 -22.63 -14.64 21.94
N ALA A 176 -22.40 -14.83 23.24
CA ALA A 176 -21.99 -13.76 24.16
C ALA A 176 -20.62 -13.18 23.80
N LEU A 177 -19.65 -14.04 23.44
CA LEU A 177 -18.34 -13.60 22.99
C LEU A 177 -18.43 -12.84 21.66
N ALA A 178 -19.20 -13.35 20.69
CA ALA A 178 -19.43 -12.66 19.42
C ALA A 178 -20.14 -11.30 19.61
N GLU A 179 -21.17 -11.25 20.46
CA GLU A 179 -21.89 -10.02 20.80
C GLU A 179 -20.95 -9.00 21.46
N SER A 180 -20.19 -9.42 22.48
CA SER A 180 -19.23 -8.57 23.19
C SER A 180 -18.15 -8.01 22.28
N THR A 181 -17.68 -8.80 21.31
CA THR A 181 -16.67 -8.37 20.33
C THR A 181 -17.23 -7.29 19.42
N ILE A 182 -18.46 -7.44 18.92
CA ILE A 182 -19.10 -6.40 18.10
C ILE A 182 -19.36 -5.13 18.93
N LEU A 183 -19.90 -5.27 20.15
CA LEU A 183 -20.19 -4.15 21.03
C LEU A 183 -18.93 -3.36 21.40
N ALA A 184 -17.83 -4.04 21.72
CA ALA A 184 -16.57 -3.39 22.10
C ALA A 184 -15.81 -2.85 20.89
N ALA A 185 -15.61 -3.65 19.84
CA ALA A 185 -14.69 -3.31 18.74
C ALA A 185 -15.34 -2.46 17.62
N ARG A 186 -16.66 -2.59 17.39
CA ARG A 186 -17.35 -1.88 16.30
C ARG A 186 -18.25 -0.75 16.80
N LEU A 187 -18.89 -0.92 17.96
CA LEU A 187 -19.84 0.05 18.51
C LEU A 187 -19.28 0.92 19.64
N GLY A 188 -18.10 0.62 20.18
CA GLY A 188 -17.50 1.34 21.31
C GLY A 188 -18.34 1.29 22.60
N ALA A 189 -19.30 0.37 22.68
CA ALA A 189 -20.27 0.25 23.75
C ALA A 189 -19.79 -0.72 24.83
N ALA A 190 -18.67 -0.39 25.49
CA ALA A 190 -18.02 -1.25 26.49
C ALA A 190 -18.97 -1.66 27.64
N GLY A 191 -19.83 -0.75 28.12
CA GLY A 191 -20.82 -1.06 29.16
C GLY A 191 -21.81 -2.17 28.75
N ARG A 192 -22.33 -2.11 27.52
CA ARG A 192 -23.23 -3.15 26.99
C ARG A 192 -22.50 -4.47 26.77
N ALA A 193 -21.22 -4.45 26.39
CA ALA A 193 -20.40 -5.65 26.26
C ALA A 193 -20.19 -6.33 27.63
N ILE A 194 -19.90 -5.54 28.67
CA ILE A 194 -19.76 -5.97 30.07
C ILE A 194 -21.07 -6.60 30.56
N GLU A 195 -22.20 -5.94 30.33
CA GLU A 195 -23.53 -6.46 30.68
C GLU A 195 -23.82 -7.80 29.98
N ALA A 196 -23.59 -7.90 28.68
CA ALA A 196 -23.82 -9.13 27.92
C ALA A 196 -22.97 -10.31 28.43
N LEU A 197 -21.69 -10.07 28.73
CA LEU A 197 -20.79 -11.08 29.30
C LEU A 197 -21.19 -11.45 30.74
N ALA A 198 -21.60 -10.49 31.56
CA ALA A 198 -22.03 -10.72 32.93
C ALA A 198 -23.35 -11.52 32.99
N GLU A 199 -24.34 -11.17 32.16
CA GLU A 199 -25.59 -11.92 32.01
C GLU A 199 -25.33 -13.36 31.55
N ALA A 200 -24.48 -13.54 30.53
CA ALA A 200 -24.12 -14.87 30.05
C ALA A 200 -23.43 -15.70 31.14
N ALA A 201 -22.50 -15.10 31.88
CA ALA A 201 -21.76 -15.78 32.94
C ALA A 201 -22.66 -16.20 34.12
N GLN A 202 -23.74 -15.47 34.39
CA GLN A 202 -24.73 -15.84 35.41
C GLN A 202 -25.67 -16.96 34.94
N ALA A 203 -25.97 -17.01 33.65
CA ALA A 203 -26.88 -17.99 33.06
C ALA A 203 -26.23 -19.33 32.74
N THR A 204 -24.89 -19.39 32.70
CA THR A 204 -24.12 -20.63 32.44
C THR A 204 -23.96 -21.45 33.71
N ALA A 205 -24.31 -22.73 33.66
CA ALA A 205 -24.17 -23.65 34.79
C ALA A 205 -22.81 -24.36 34.81
N ASP A 206 -22.15 -24.48 33.65
CA ASP A 206 -20.83 -25.11 33.53
C ASP A 206 -19.69 -24.18 34.05
N PRO A 207 -18.92 -24.59 35.07
CA PRO A 207 -17.82 -23.81 35.62
C PRO A 207 -16.72 -23.45 34.61
N ALA A 208 -16.44 -24.31 33.63
CA ALA A 208 -15.39 -24.05 32.63
C ALA A 208 -15.82 -22.96 31.65
N HIS A 209 -17.07 -23.02 31.17
CA HIS A 209 -17.66 -21.98 30.33
C HIS A 209 -17.83 -20.66 31.10
N GLY A 210 -18.17 -20.73 32.39
CA GLY A 210 -18.22 -19.58 33.29
C GLY A 210 -16.86 -18.88 33.44
N GLN A 211 -15.76 -19.64 33.56
CA GLN A 211 -14.40 -19.08 33.63
C GLN A 211 -14.01 -18.31 32.36
N VAL A 212 -14.34 -18.84 31.17
CA VAL A 212 -14.07 -18.16 29.88
C VAL A 212 -14.79 -16.81 29.82
N LEU A 213 -16.06 -16.75 30.25
CA LEU A 213 -16.83 -15.51 30.29
C LEU A 213 -16.32 -14.53 31.36
N GLN A 214 -15.87 -15.01 32.52
CA GLN A 214 -15.26 -14.16 33.56
C GLN A 214 -13.92 -13.57 33.11
N GLN A 215 -13.11 -14.32 32.37
CA GLN A 215 -11.86 -13.80 31.78
C GLN A 215 -12.15 -12.70 30.75
N ALA A 216 -13.12 -12.93 29.85
CA ALA A 216 -13.56 -11.92 28.89
C ALA A 216 -14.14 -10.68 29.58
N LEU A 217 -14.86 -10.85 30.69
CA LEU A 217 -15.41 -9.77 31.50
C LEU A 217 -14.31 -8.91 32.16
N VAL A 218 -13.26 -9.54 32.72
CA VAL A 218 -12.10 -8.82 33.27
C VAL A 218 -11.43 -7.98 32.18
N ALA A 219 -11.18 -8.55 31.01
CA ALA A 219 -10.58 -7.81 29.89
C ALA A 219 -11.45 -6.63 29.43
N ALA A 220 -12.77 -6.80 29.36
CA ALA A 220 -13.70 -5.73 29.02
C ALA A 220 -13.74 -4.61 30.07
N LEU A 221 -13.69 -4.96 31.37
CA LEU A 221 -13.65 -4.02 32.48
C LEU A 221 -12.33 -3.23 32.53
N GLU A 222 -11.19 -3.88 32.26
CA GLU A 222 -9.90 -3.21 32.14
C GLU A 222 -9.91 -2.16 31.02
N ALA A 223 -10.48 -2.50 29.86
CA ALA A 223 -10.62 -1.56 28.76
C ALA A 223 -11.57 -0.38 29.08
N SER A 224 -12.56 -0.57 29.96
CA SER A 224 -13.53 0.46 30.36
C SER A 224 -12.99 1.45 31.40
N GLY A 225 -11.98 1.07 32.19
CA GLY A 225 -11.40 1.89 33.25
C GLY A 225 -12.19 1.97 34.56
N ASP A 226 -13.28 1.20 34.71
CA ASP A 226 -14.06 1.11 35.96
C ASP A 226 -13.30 0.29 37.02
N LYS A 227 -12.52 0.98 37.86
CA LYS A 227 -11.64 0.33 38.86
C LYS A 227 -12.41 -0.45 39.94
N PRO A 228 -13.51 0.04 40.53
CA PRO A 228 -14.29 -0.74 41.49
C PRO A 228 -14.88 -2.03 40.90
N ALA A 229 -15.47 -1.95 39.71
CA ALA A 229 -16.04 -3.13 39.05
C ALA A 229 -14.95 -4.11 38.60
N LEU A 230 -13.82 -3.60 38.12
CA LEU A 230 -12.64 -4.41 37.79
C LEU A 230 -12.10 -5.15 39.01
N LEU A 231 -11.93 -4.46 40.15
CA LEU A 231 -11.46 -5.09 41.40
C LEU A 231 -12.39 -6.23 41.82
N ALA A 232 -13.71 -6.01 41.76
CA ALA A 232 -14.69 -7.04 42.09
C ALA A 232 -14.61 -8.25 41.15
N ALA A 233 -14.47 -8.03 39.84
CA ALA A 233 -14.33 -9.11 38.85
C ALA A 233 -13.01 -9.88 39.00
N VAL A 234 -11.90 -9.18 39.24
CA VAL A 234 -10.56 -9.78 39.48
C VAL A 234 -10.57 -10.65 40.73
N VAL A 235 -11.17 -10.17 41.83
CA VAL A 235 -11.30 -10.96 43.07
C VAL A 235 -12.19 -12.18 42.85
N LYS A 236 -13.35 -12.01 42.21
CA LYS A 236 -14.27 -13.11 41.90
C LYS A 236 -13.61 -14.18 41.03
N PHE A 237 -12.83 -13.77 40.03
CA PHE A 237 -12.06 -14.67 39.20
C PHE A 237 -10.98 -15.41 40.03
N ALA A 238 -10.20 -14.69 40.84
CA ALA A 238 -9.17 -15.28 41.71
C ALA A 238 -9.75 -16.35 42.67
N GLU A 239 -10.93 -16.10 43.24
CA GLU A 239 -11.63 -17.03 44.12
C GLU A 239 -12.16 -18.27 43.39
N SER A 240 -12.65 -18.10 42.15
CA SER A 240 -13.14 -19.20 41.30
C SER A 240 -12.06 -19.95 40.52
N ALA A 241 -10.83 -19.42 40.48
CA ALA A 241 -9.71 -20.03 39.77
C ALA A 241 -9.28 -21.34 40.45
N SER A 242 -9.25 -22.42 39.66
CA SER A 242 -8.82 -23.75 40.11
C SER A 242 -7.29 -23.87 40.22
N VAL A 243 -6.55 -23.04 39.50
CA VAL A 243 -5.08 -23.04 39.46
C VAL A 243 -4.51 -22.06 40.49
N ARG A 244 -3.63 -22.55 41.39
CA ARG A 244 -3.06 -21.74 42.49
C ARG A 244 -2.20 -20.57 42.02
N SER A 245 -1.41 -20.74 40.98
CA SER A 245 -0.59 -19.65 40.41
C SER A 245 -1.45 -18.52 39.84
N VAL A 246 -2.53 -18.86 39.14
CA VAL A 246 -3.52 -17.89 38.63
C VAL A 246 -4.19 -17.15 39.79
N ARG A 247 -4.50 -17.84 40.89
CA ARG A 247 -5.05 -17.19 42.09
C ARG A 247 -4.09 -16.16 42.70
N VAL A 248 -2.80 -16.49 42.79
CA VAL A 248 -1.76 -15.57 43.30
C VAL A 248 -1.64 -14.34 42.40
N GLU A 249 -1.57 -14.54 41.08
CA GLU A 249 -1.46 -13.46 40.09
C GLU A 249 -2.62 -12.45 40.22
N TYR A 250 -3.86 -12.93 40.32
CA TYR A 250 -5.02 -12.04 40.43
C TYR A 250 -5.18 -11.43 41.83
N PHE A 251 -4.71 -12.06 42.91
CA PHE A 251 -4.65 -11.40 44.24
C PHE A 251 -3.54 -10.34 44.33
N LEU A 252 -2.38 -10.56 43.70
CA LEU A 252 -1.36 -9.53 43.53
C LEU A 252 -1.94 -8.35 42.75
N ARG A 253 -2.71 -8.62 41.68
CA ARG A 253 -3.40 -7.60 40.91
C ARG A 253 -4.42 -6.81 41.74
N ALA A 254 -5.18 -7.48 42.61
CA ALA A 254 -6.09 -6.81 43.55
C ALA A 254 -5.35 -5.92 44.58
N ALA A 255 -4.18 -6.36 45.07
CA ALA A 255 -3.32 -5.56 45.95
C ALA A 255 -2.75 -4.31 45.26
N GLU A 256 -2.41 -4.42 43.98
CA GLU A 256 -1.97 -3.27 43.18
C GLU A 256 -3.07 -2.25 42.95
N LEU A 257 -4.28 -2.72 42.62
CA LEU A 257 -5.44 -1.85 42.40
C LEU A 257 -5.81 -1.07 43.67
N THR A 258 -5.63 -1.67 44.85
CA THR A 258 -5.95 -1.06 46.16
C THR A 258 -4.84 -0.17 46.72
N SER A 259 -3.56 -0.55 46.57
CA SER A 259 -2.42 0.25 47.05
C SER A 259 -2.19 1.57 46.30
N ARG A 260 -2.81 1.74 45.12
CA ARG A 260 -2.77 2.99 44.36
C ARG A 260 -3.74 4.06 44.88
N GLU A 261 -4.64 3.71 45.80
CA GLU A 261 -5.61 4.62 46.39
C GLU A 261 -5.18 5.05 47.80
N GLU A 262 -5.18 6.35 48.07
CA GLU A 262 -4.75 6.90 49.37
C GLU A 262 -5.59 6.33 50.54
N GLY A 263 -4.90 5.83 51.58
CA GLY A 263 -5.55 5.34 52.80
C GLY A 263 -6.03 3.88 52.78
N ARG A 264 -5.86 3.16 51.66
CA ARG A 264 -6.27 1.74 51.53
C ARG A 264 -5.14 0.73 51.68
N ASP A 265 -3.97 1.15 52.18
CA ASP A 265 -2.79 0.29 52.39
C ASP A 265 -3.09 -0.92 53.29
N ALA A 266 -3.96 -0.77 54.29
CA ALA A 266 -4.39 -1.87 55.15
C ALA A 266 -5.21 -2.94 54.40
N GLU A 267 -5.90 -2.57 53.32
CA GLU A 267 -6.66 -3.47 52.46
C GLU A 267 -5.75 -4.14 51.42
N ALA A 268 -4.78 -3.42 50.88
CA ALA A 268 -3.73 -3.97 50.04
C ALA A 268 -2.93 -5.07 50.76
N VAL A 269 -2.62 -4.87 52.05
CA VAL A 269 -1.97 -5.88 52.89
C VAL A 269 -2.84 -7.14 53.03
N LYS A 270 -4.18 -7.04 53.10
CA LYS A 270 -5.07 -8.21 53.15
C LYS A 270 -5.02 -9.04 51.87
N TRP A 271 -4.96 -8.40 50.71
CA TRP A 271 -4.83 -9.11 49.43
C TRP A 271 -3.46 -9.78 49.28
N LEU A 272 -2.39 -9.13 49.73
CA LEU A 272 -1.04 -9.72 49.79
C LEU A 272 -0.98 -10.92 50.76
N GLN A 273 -1.70 -10.87 51.89
CA GLN A 273 -1.84 -12.01 52.80
C GLN A 273 -2.58 -13.18 52.13
N ARG A 274 -3.68 -12.92 51.41
CA ARG A 274 -4.37 -13.99 50.65
C ARG A 274 -3.53 -14.57 49.51
N ALA A 275 -2.67 -13.76 48.89
CA ALA A 275 -1.68 -14.24 47.92
C ALA A 275 -0.63 -15.15 48.60
N GLN A 276 -0.15 -14.76 49.79
CA GLN A 276 0.79 -15.57 50.60
C GLN A 276 0.15 -16.87 51.09
N ASP A 277 -1.12 -16.85 51.49
CA ASP A 277 -1.84 -18.06 51.91
C ASP A 277 -2.01 -19.06 50.76
N ALA A 278 -2.12 -18.57 49.53
CA ALA A 278 -2.16 -19.40 48.33
C ALA A 278 -0.78 -19.98 47.96
N LEU A 279 0.32 -19.24 48.23
CA LEU A 279 1.70 -19.69 48.05
C LEU A 279 2.67 -19.04 49.08
N PRO A 280 3.08 -19.77 50.14
CA PRO A 280 3.78 -19.18 51.30
C PRO A 280 5.19 -18.60 51.10
N ASP A 281 5.87 -18.87 49.98
CA ASP A 281 7.29 -18.54 49.77
C ASP A 281 7.55 -17.60 48.58
N GLU A 282 6.54 -16.83 48.16
CA GLU A 282 6.65 -15.94 47.01
C GLU A 282 7.45 -14.66 47.37
N ALA A 283 8.69 -14.54 46.88
CA ALA A 283 9.59 -13.42 47.18
C ALA A 283 8.98 -12.04 46.87
N ILE A 284 8.13 -11.96 45.83
CA ILE A 284 7.48 -10.72 45.41
C ILE A 284 6.43 -10.25 46.44
N VAL A 285 5.82 -11.15 47.19
CA VAL A 285 4.84 -10.82 48.24
C VAL A 285 5.56 -10.21 49.46
N ALA A 286 6.72 -10.76 49.84
CA ALA A 286 7.53 -10.27 50.95
C ALA A 286 8.09 -8.85 50.70
N GLU A 287 8.65 -8.59 49.51
CA GLU A 287 9.15 -7.27 49.12
C GLU A 287 8.07 -6.17 49.22
N ARG A 288 6.83 -6.50 48.82
CA ARG A 288 5.71 -5.55 48.82
C ARG A 288 5.23 -5.23 50.24
N LEU A 289 5.31 -6.18 51.17
CA LEU A 289 4.98 -5.98 52.58
C LEU A 289 5.98 -5.03 53.28
N ASP A 290 7.29 -5.16 53.02
CA ASP A 290 8.32 -4.29 53.60
C ASP A 290 8.15 -2.82 53.22
N ARG A 291 7.77 -2.56 51.96
CA ARG A 291 7.53 -1.19 51.47
C ARG A 291 6.32 -0.53 52.11
N LEU A 292 5.25 -1.29 52.36
CA LEU A 292 4.04 -0.77 53.01
C LEU A 292 4.26 -0.53 54.51
N GLY A 293 5.18 -1.27 55.15
CA GLY A 293 5.51 -1.13 56.57
C GLY A 293 6.22 0.16 57.00
N ALA A 294 6.80 0.90 56.06
CA ALA A 294 7.30 2.25 56.32
C ALA A 294 6.16 3.29 56.51
N ARG A 295 4.94 2.95 56.08
CA ARG A 295 3.78 3.87 55.97
C ARG A 295 2.57 3.43 56.80
N GLY A 296 2.57 2.19 57.31
CA GLY A 296 1.50 1.62 58.12
C GLY A 296 2.02 0.61 59.15
N PRO A 297 1.15 0.11 60.04
CA PRO A 297 1.55 -0.88 61.04
C PRO A 297 1.97 -2.19 60.38
N ILE A 298 3.23 -2.57 60.57
CA ILE A 298 3.77 -3.89 60.28
C ILE A 298 4.09 -4.65 61.58
N PRO A 299 4.03 -5.99 61.58
CA PRO A 299 4.41 -6.80 62.73
C PRO A 299 5.86 -6.52 63.21
N ASP A 300 6.12 -6.63 64.52
CA ASP A 300 7.40 -6.28 65.16
C ASP A 300 8.62 -7.10 64.69
N THR A 301 8.38 -8.21 63.97
CA THR A 301 9.41 -9.02 63.32
C THR A 301 10.22 -8.27 62.26
N PHE A 302 9.89 -7.01 61.95
CA PHE A 302 10.42 -6.25 60.82
C PHE A 302 11.02 -4.83 61.14
N SER A 303 11.57 -4.50 62.35
CA SER A 303 12.06 -3.11 62.72
C SER A 303 13.59 -2.87 62.95
N THR A 304 14.16 -1.68 62.60
CA THR A 304 15.63 -1.32 62.68
C THR A 304 15.98 -0.02 63.47
N PRO A 305 17.27 0.31 63.81
CA PRO A 305 17.67 1.51 64.58
C PRO A 305 17.38 2.87 63.91
N LEU A 306 17.50 2.94 62.58
CA LEU A 306 17.06 4.09 61.80
C LEU A 306 15.54 4.32 61.97
N THR A 307 14.76 3.23 62.00
CA THR A 307 13.32 3.27 62.27
C THR A 307 13.01 3.82 63.67
N LYS A 308 13.93 3.69 64.65
CA LYS A 308 13.80 4.26 66.01
C LYS A 308 14.14 5.76 66.05
N ALA A 309 15.21 6.21 65.36
CA ALA A 309 15.58 7.63 65.31
C ALA A 309 14.52 8.48 64.59
N VAL A 310 13.96 7.96 63.48
CA VAL A 310 12.84 8.59 62.76
C VAL A 310 11.60 8.69 63.66
N ARG A 311 11.28 7.66 64.45
CA ARG A 311 10.20 7.73 65.45
C ARG A 311 10.45 8.81 66.50
N SER A 312 11.68 9.05 66.94
CA SER A 312 12.01 10.08 67.95
C SER A 312 11.86 11.52 67.48
N LEU A 313 11.88 11.78 66.17
CA LEU A 313 11.59 13.10 65.60
C LEU A 313 10.08 13.37 65.53
N HIS A 314 9.26 12.32 65.50
CA HIS A 314 7.80 12.38 65.40
C HIS A 314 7.08 12.19 66.75
N THR A 315 7.80 11.71 67.76
CA THR A 315 7.33 11.54 69.13
C THR A 315 8.05 12.54 70.03
N ALA A 316 7.38 13.13 71.02
CA ALA A 316 7.98 14.13 71.92
C ALA A 316 9.01 13.54 72.92
N GLY A 317 9.77 12.53 72.51
CA GLY A 317 10.79 11.86 73.32
C GLY A 317 12.13 12.61 73.33
N LYS A 318 13.05 12.16 74.18
CA LYS A 318 14.40 12.73 74.29
C LYS A 318 15.22 12.42 73.03
N ALA A 319 15.50 13.46 72.23
CA ALA A 319 16.22 13.31 70.98
C ALA A 319 17.70 12.93 71.21
N PRO A 320 18.26 12.00 70.41
CA PRO A 320 19.67 11.62 70.47
C PRO A 320 20.59 12.77 69.99
N ARG A 321 21.89 12.72 70.32
CA ARG A 321 22.88 13.69 69.79
C ARG A 321 23.09 13.48 68.28
N PRO A 322 23.30 14.53 67.47
CA PRO A 322 23.59 14.38 66.03
C PRO A 322 24.70 13.36 65.76
N ASP A 323 25.78 13.42 66.55
CA ASP A 323 26.95 12.54 66.42
C ASP A 323 26.63 11.05 66.67
N SER A 324 25.60 10.75 67.47
CA SER A 324 25.19 9.36 67.76
C SER A 324 24.45 8.69 66.61
N VAL A 325 23.84 9.49 65.72
CA VAL A 325 23.23 9.02 64.47
C VAL A 325 24.30 8.88 63.38
N LEU A 326 25.41 9.62 63.49
CA LEU A 326 26.53 9.59 62.56
C LEU A 326 27.63 8.57 62.93
N ALA A 327 27.37 7.68 63.90
CA ALA A 327 28.34 6.68 64.33
C ALA A 327 28.55 5.59 63.25
N GLY A 328 29.65 5.68 62.50
CA GLY A 328 30.00 4.78 61.40
C GLY A 328 30.29 5.54 60.09
N ALA A 329 30.04 4.91 58.95
CA ALA A 329 29.94 5.62 57.67
C ALA A 329 28.48 6.08 57.50
N PRO A 330 28.12 7.34 57.83
CA PRO A 330 26.73 7.77 57.83
C PRO A 330 26.19 7.80 56.40
N GLY A 331 25.04 7.17 56.19
CA GLY A 331 24.26 7.34 54.98
C GLY A 331 23.56 8.70 54.96
N PHE A 332 22.86 8.97 53.85
CA PHE A 332 22.11 10.21 53.66
C PHE A 332 21.01 10.41 54.72
N ALA A 333 20.36 9.32 55.16
CA ALA A 333 19.30 9.39 56.16
C ALA A 333 19.83 9.85 57.53
N GLU A 334 21.03 9.39 57.89
CA GLU A 334 21.72 9.73 59.12
C GLU A 334 22.13 11.21 59.16
N LEU A 335 22.63 11.75 58.04
CA LEU A 335 23.03 13.16 57.90
C LEU A 335 21.85 14.14 57.93
N ARG A 336 20.68 13.72 57.42
CA ARG A 336 19.46 14.53 57.47
C ARG A 336 18.91 14.64 58.89
N VAL A 337 18.96 13.55 59.64
CA VAL A 337 18.60 13.57 61.06
C VAL A 337 19.61 14.40 61.86
N ALA A 338 20.92 14.32 61.54
CA ALA A 338 21.95 15.12 62.20
C ALA A 338 21.80 16.65 61.97
N GLU A 339 21.48 17.09 60.75
CA GLU A 339 21.20 18.52 60.46
C GLU A 339 20.00 19.04 61.27
N GLN A 340 18.90 18.27 61.33
CA GLN A 340 17.71 18.67 62.08
C GLN A 340 18.02 18.81 63.58
N LEU A 341 18.86 17.94 64.12
CA LEU A 341 19.33 18.03 65.50
C LEU A 341 20.28 19.22 65.71
N ALA A 342 21.16 19.54 64.76
CA ALA A 342 22.07 20.70 64.83
C ALA A 342 21.31 22.03 64.78
N ARG A 343 20.25 22.13 63.96
CA ARG A 343 19.35 23.28 63.93
C ARG A 343 18.58 23.44 65.24
N ALA A 344 18.08 22.35 65.82
CA ALA A 344 17.42 22.36 67.12
C ALA A 344 18.36 22.78 68.27
N ALA A 345 19.67 22.54 68.11
CA ALA A 345 20.71 22.91 69.08
C ALA A 345 21.30 24.33 68.88
N GLY A 346 21.05 24.99 67.73
CA GLY A 346 21.49 26.37 67.48
C GLY A 346 23.00 26.57 67.24
N SER A 347 23.75 25.56 66.81
CA SER A 347 25.22 25.62 66.66
C SER A 347 25.65 25.86 65.21
N ALA A 348 26.17 27.07 64.90
CA ALA A 348 26.63 27.42 63.54
C ALA A 348 27.81 26.55 63.04
N PRO A 349 28.81 26.17 63.86
CA PRO A 349 29.88 25.26 63.42
C PRO A 349 29.38 23.84 63.16
N GLN A 350 28.49 23.31 64.01
CA GLN A 350 27.90 21.97 63.78
C GLN A 350 26.96 21.98 62.57
N LEU A 351 26.26 23.09 62.34
CA LEU A 351 25.44 23.30 61.15
C LEU A 351 26.31 23.40 59.89
N ALA A 352 27.38 24.19 59.89
CA ALA A 352 28.31 24.28 58.76
C ALA A 352 28.96 22.92 58.46
N ASN A 353 29.37 22.17 59.48
CA ASN A 353 29.94 20.83 59.32
C ASN A 353 28.90 19.82 58.77
N ALA A 354 27.68 19.80 59.32
CA ALA A 354 26.61 18.94 58.82
C ALA A 354 26.24 19.26 57.37
N LEU A 355 26.17 20.56 57.01
CA LEU A 355 25.87 20.98 55.64
C LEU A 355 27.03 20.71 54.67
N ALA A 356 28.28 20.93 55.08
CA ALA A 356 29.47 20.62 54.28
C ALA A 356 29.60 19.12 54.02
N LEU A 357 29.36 18.27 55.02
CA LEU A 357 29.37 16.81 54.89
C LEU A 357 28.19 16.28 54.06
N GLN A 358 27.07 17.00 54.02
CA GLN A 358 25.96 16.68 53.13
C GLN A 358 26.26 16.99 51.66
N VAL A 359 27.07 18.01 51.35
CA VAL A 359 27.34 18.44 49.96
C VAL A 359 27.86 17.29 49.06
N PRO A 360 28.87 16.49 49.43
CA PRO A 360 29.36 15.40 48.58
C PRO A 360 28.43 14.18 48.54
N LEU A 361 27.50 14.06 49.50
CA LEU A 361 26.59 12.92 49.65
C LEU A 361 25.19 13.18 49.09
N THR A 362 24.96 14.40 48.60
CA THR A 362 23.66 14.84 48.11
C THR A 362 23.74 15.38 46.70
N SER A 363 22.65 15.25 45.97
CA SER A 363 22.47 15.83 44.65
C SER A 363 21.16 16.62 44.58
N GLY A 364 21.02 17.47 43.57
CA GLY A 364 19.79 18.19 43.29
C GLY A 364 19.37 19.20 44.38
N VAL A 365 18.13 19.11 44.85
CA VAL A 365 17.52 20.10 45.77
C VAL A 365 18.21 20.12 47.14
N MET A 366 18.72 18.99 47.60
CA MET A 366 19.31 18.87 48.93
C MET A 366 20.71 19.50 48.98
N ALA A 367 21.53 19.27 47.96
CA ALA A 367 22.81 19.94 47.80
C ALA A 367 22.64 21.47 47.72
N ARG A 368 21.66 21.96 46.95
CA ARG A 368 21.32 23.39 46.86
C ARG A 368 21.01 24.01 48.21
N ARG A 369 20.21 23.33 49.05
CA ARG A 369 19.86 23.83 50.38
C ARG A 369 21.08 23.92 51.30
N ALA A 370 21.97 22.94 51.23
CA ALA A 370 23.19 22.94 52.01
C ALA A 370 24.14 24.08 51.60
N VAL A 371 24.40 24.24 50.31
CA VAL A 371 25.27 25.31 49.79
C VAL A 371 24.62 26.69 49.97
N SER A 372 23.30 26.82 49.87
CA SER A 372 22.61 28.10 50.18
C SER A 372 22.76 28.48 51.64
N GLY A 373 22.72 27.49 52.54
CA GLY A 373 23.02 27.68 53.95
C GLY A 373 24.45 28.17 54.16
N LEU A 374 25.43 27.63 53.43
CA LEU A 374 26.82 28.09 53.45
C LEU A 374 26.95 29.51 52.88
N ALA A 375 26.46 29.80 51.68
CA ALA A 375 26.56 31.12 51.06
C ALA A 375 25.96 32.24 51.92
N ASN A 376 24.84 31.99 52.60
CA ASN A 376 24.27 32.94 53.55
C ASN A 376 25.14 33.14 54.79
N LEU A 377 25.79 32.08 55.31
CA LEU A 377 26.76 32.23 56.40
C LEU A 377 27.97 33.08 55.95
N PHE A 378 28.46 32.89 54.72
CA PHE A 378 29.55 33.69 54.15
C PHE A 378 29.15 35.16 53.92
N ALA A 379 27.96 35.41 53.37
CA ALA A 379 27.47 36.76 53.08
C ALA A 379 27.20 37.60 54.34
N TRP A 380 26.79 36.98 55.46
CA TRP A 380 26.32 37.70 56.65
C TRP A 380 27.23 37.60 57.87
N VAL A 381 28.19 36.67 57.92
CA VAL A 381 29.02 36.41 59.12
C VAL A 381 30.52 36.67 58.88
N LEU A 382 31.00 36.77 57.63
CA LEU A 382 32.41 36.97 57.26
C LEU A 382 32.67 38.32 56.54
N PRO A 383 33.90 38.89 56.54
CA PRO A 383 34.23 40.17 55.89
C PRO A 383 34.08 40.14 54.35
N GLU A 384 33.98 41.30 53.69
CA GLU A 384 34.00 41.39 52.21
C GLU A 384 35.31 40.82 51.63
N SER A 385 35.22 39.68 50.97
CA SER A 385 36.30 39.06 50.20
C SER A 385 35.97 39.00 48.71
N GLU A 386 36.98 38.80 47.86
CA GLU A 386 36.81 38.46 46.44
C GLU A 386 36.37 37.00 46.23
N ASP A 387 36.10 36.25 47.32
CA ASP A 387 35.70 34.85 47.22
C ASP A 387 34.34 34.72 46.53
N THR A 388 34.33 34.01 45.42
CA THR A 388 33.14 33.67 44.64
C THR A 388 32.68 32.23 44.89
N GLU A 389 33.49 31.39 45.58
CA GLU A 389 33.29 29.94 45.69
C GLU A 389 31.87 29.52 46.14
N PRO A 390 31.27 30.10 47.20
CA PRO A 390 29.91 29.72 47.58
C PRO A 390 28.85 30.04 46.52
N TRP A 391 29.00 31.17 45.80
CA TRP A 391 28.10 31.59 44.73
C TRP A 391 28.34 30.80 43.43
N GLU A 392 29.57 30.38 43.17
CA GLU A 392 29.93 29.48 42.07
C GLU A 392 29.39 28.07 42.32
N GLN A 393 29.47 27.56 43.55
CA GLN A 393 28.81 26.31 43.93
C GLN A 393 27.29 26.41 43.82
N LEU A 394 26.69 27.54 44.21
CA LEU A 394 25.26 27.79 43.98
C LEU A 394 24.91 27.89 42.50
N LEU A 395 25.78 28.49 41.69
CA LEU A 395 25.64 28.52 40.23
C LEU A 395 25.71 27.09 39.68
N ALA A 396 26.72 26.30 40.03
CA ALA A 396 26.88 24.91 39.63
C ALA A 396 25.68 24.02 40.03
N LEU A 397 25.08 24.31 41.19
CA LEU A 397 23.90 23.61 41.69
C LEU A 397 22.58 24.10 41.11
N GLY A 398 22.57 25.12 40.23
CA GLY A 398 21.36 25.57 39.55
C GLY A 398 20.55 26.64 40.29
N SER A 399 21.18 27.52 41.10
CA SER A 399 20.50 28.68 41.72
C SER A 399 20.02 29.71 40.70
N ARG A 400 18.81 30.26 40.92
CA ARG A 400 18.16 31.33 40.14
C ARG A 400 17.94 32.62 40.93
N ASP A 401 18.49 32.72 42.13
CA ASP A 401 18.30 33.89 42.99
C ASP A 401 18.99 35.13 42.38
N ALA A 402 18.21 36.16 42.05
CA ALA A 402 18.70 37.37 41.41
C ALA A 402 19.83 38.05 42.19
N VAL A 403 19.75 38.06 43.52
CA VAL A 403 20.77 38.68 44.38
C VAL A 403 22.07 37.88 44.33
N VAL A 404 21.98 36.55 44.39
CA VAL A 404 23.13 35.64 44.27
C VAL A 404 23.83 35.84 42.92
N LEU A 405 23.07 35.95 41.84
CA LEU A 405 23.59 36.08 40.48
C LEU A 405 24.18 37.47 40.20
N ASP A 406 23.50 38.54 40.61
CA ASP A 406 24.00 39.91 40.46
C ASP A 406 25.29 40.13 41.27
N THR A 407 25.35 39.56 42.48
CA THR A 407 26.54 39.62 43.33
C THR A 407 27.71 38.91 42.66
N LEU A 408 27.48 37.75 42.05
CA LEU A 408 28.51 37.03 41.29
C LEU A 408 28.96 37.82 40.05
N ILE A 409 28.02 38.30 39.22
CA ILE A 409 28.34 39.11 38.02
C ILE A 409 29.19 40.32 38.41
N HIS A 410 28.81 41.03 39.46
CA HIS A 410 29.51 42.22 39.92
C HIS A 410 30.94 41.90 40.40
N ARG A 411 31.09 40.91 41.28
CA ARG A 411 32.39 40.48 41.82
C ARG A 411 33.33 39.93 40.74
N SER A 412 32.79 39.32 39.68
CA SER A 412 33.58 38.76 38.57
C SER A 412 34.02 39.78 37.49
N ARG A 413 33.52 41.03 37.47
CA ARG A 413 33.82 42.02 36.40
C ARG A 413 35.29 42.35 36.20
N ALA A 414 36.07 42.43 37.28
CA ALA A 414 37.50 42.74 37.21
C ALA A 414 38.27 41.60 36.52
N ALA A 415 38.01 40.36 36.95
CA ALA A 415 38.59 39.16 36.37
C ALA A 415 38.20 38.96 34.90
N VAL A 416 36.93 39.21 34.53
CA VAL A 416 36.45 39.15 33.12
C VAL A 416 37.20 40.14 32.22
N ARG A 417 37.44 41.37 32.69
CA ARG A 417 38.21 42.38 31.93
C ARG A 417 39.69 42.03 31.83
N ALA A 418 40.24 41.36 32.83
CA ALA A 418 41.61 40.86 32.84
C ALA A 418 41.82 39.61 31.96
N GLY A 419 40.74 39.04 31.40
CA GLY A 419 40.79 37.88 30.51
C GLY A 419 40.74 36.52 31.21
N ASP A 420 40.29 36.48 32.48
CA ASP A 420 40.07 35.22 33.18
C ASP A 420 38.89 34.44 32.54
N ALA A 421 39.22 33.30 31.95
CA ALA A 421 38.26 32.45 31.25
C ALA A 421 37.23 31.81 32.20
N GLY A 422 37.63 31.48 33.44
CA GLY A 422 36.72 30.92 34.45
C GLY A 422 35.72 31.96 34.93
N ALA A 423 36.20 33.17 35.23
CA ALA A 423 35.33 34.28 35.60
C ALA A 423 34.39 34.70 34.46
N LEU A 424 34.86 34.68 33.20
CA LEU A 424 34.05 34.90 32.01
C LEU A 424 32.91 33.88 31.89
N GLN A 425 33.22 32.59 32.06
CA GLN A 425 32.22 31.53 31.99
C GLN A 425 31.17 31.65 33.11
N ASN A 426 31.60 31.91 34.35
CA ASN A 426 30.71 32.08 35.49
C ASN A 426 29.82 33.33 35.32
N THR A 427 30.35 34.41 34.74
CA THR A 427 29.60 35.65 34.47
C THR A 427 28.57 35.46 33.36
N VAL A 428 28.89 34.72 32.30
CA VAL A 428 27.91 34.38 31.24
C VAL A 428 26.74 33.59 31.83
N GLU A 429 27.06 32.55 32.60
CA GLU A 429 26.05 31.68 33.20
C GLU A 429 25.20 32.44 34.24
N ALA A 430 25.81 33.34 35.02
CA ALA A 430 25.09 34.19 35.95
C ALA A 430 24.16 35.19 35.24
N THR A 431 24.66 35.87 34.20
CA THR A 431 23.88 36.87 33.43
C THR A 431 22.73 36.20 32.67
N ARG A 432 22.93 34.98 32.17
CA ARG A 432 21.88 34.15 31.55
C ARG A 432 20.75 33.85 32.52
N ARG A 433 21.07 33.43 33.74
CA ARG A 433 20.05 33.17 34.77
C ARG A 433 19.40 34.45 35.31
N ARG A 434 20.12 35.57 35.29
CA ARG A 434 19.56 36.86 35.68
C ARG A 434 18.55 37.39 34.66
N LEU A 435 18.79 37.13 33.38
CA LEU A 435 17.83 37.42 32.32
C LEU A 435 16.50 36.66 32.53
N GLU A 436 16.55 35.42 33.05
CA GLU A 436 15.34 34.63 33.38
C GLU A 436 14.50 35.28 34.50
N THR A 437 15.10 36.12 35.34
CA THR A 437 14.44 36.77 36.50
C THR A 437 14.30 38.29 36.35
N ALA A 438 14.59 38.85 35.17
CA ALA A 438 14.50 40.29 34.91
C ALA A 438 13.06 40.83 35.07
N SER A 439 12.95 42.01 35.68
CA SER A 439 11.69 42.60 36.13
C SER A 439 11.06 43.56 35.11
N ASP A 440 11.87 44.29 34.34
CA ASP A 440 11.41 45.26 33.34
C ASP A 440 12.10 45.11 31.97
N GLU A 441 11.55 45.75 30.94
CA GLU A 441 11.99 45.59 29.55
C GLU A 441 13.33 46.29 29.26
N THR A 442 13.63 47.36 29.98
CA THR A 442 14.91 48.07 29.86
C THR A 442 16.03 47.23 30.46
N GLU A 443 15.81 46.64 31.64
CA GLU A 443 16.71 45.67 32.30
C GLU A 443 16.98 44.48 31.37
N ARG A 444 15.94 43.96 30.70
CA ARG A 444 16.10 42.90 29.69
C ARG A 444 16.94 43.32 28.50
N ILE A 445 16.68 44.49 27.89
CA ILE A 445 17.47 45.01 26.76
C ILE A 445 18.94 45.15 27.16
N MET A 446 19.22 45.70 28.35
CA MET A 446 20.58 45.88 28.86
C MET A 446 21.29 44.55 29.10
N LEU A 447 20.63 43.57 29.75
CA LEU A 447 21.19 42.23 29.99
C LEU A 447 21.42 41.45 28.68
N LEU A 448 20.57 41.64 27.67
CA LEU A 448 20.74 41.06 26.33
C LEU A 448 21.93 41.66 25.59
N VAL A 449 22.06 42.99 25.60
CA VAL A 449 23.24 43.65 25.01
C VAL A 449 24.52 43.23 25.75
N GLU A 450 24.50 43.10 27.08
CA GLU A 450 25.67 42.66 27.86
C GLU A 450 26.03 41.19 27.58
N LEU A 451 25.05 40.28 27.52
CA LEU A 451 25.27 38.89 27.10
C LEU A 451 25.86 38.82 25.68
N GLY A 452 25.38 39.66 24.77
CA GLY A 452 25.91 39.75 23.40
C GLY A 452 27.38 40.20 23.37
N ARG A 453 27.74 41.17 24.20
CA ARG A 453 29.13 41.62 24.37
C ARG A 453 30.03 40.57 25.01
N LEU A 454 29.54 39.85 26.03
CA LEU A 454 30.28 38.76 26.67
C LEU A 454 30.53 37.61 25.67
N ALA A 455 29.53 37.26 24.84
CA ALA A 455 29.68 36.29 23.76
C ALA A 455 30.71 36.75 22.71
N GLN A 456 30.67 38.02 22.30
CA GLN A 456 31.66 38.59 21.38
C GLN A 456 33.09 38.51 21.96
N ARG A 457 33.27 38.73 23.27
CA ARG A 457 34.57 38.56 23.95
C ARG A 457 35.04 37.10 24.01
N ARG A 458 34.12 36.14 24.00
CA ARG A 458 34.41 34.70 23.89
C ARG A 458 34.72 34.26 22.46
N GLY A 459 34.54 35.14 21.47
CA GLY A 459 34.61 34.79 20.05
C GLY A 459 33.35 34.09 19.51
N GLU A 460 32.28 34.03 20.30
CA GLU A 460 31.00 33.40 19.97
C GLU A 460 30.10 34.38 19.22
N LEU A 461 30.51 34.77 18.00
CA LEU A 461 29.82 35.79 17.21
C LEU A 461 28.35 35.45 16.91
N ALA A 462 28.03 34.16 16.68
CA ALA A 462 26.65 33.72 16.45
C ALA A 462 25.75 33.94 17.68
N GLU A 463 26.28 33.72 18.88
CA GLU A 463 25.55 33.98 20.12
C GLU A 463 25.42 35.49 20.35
N ALA A 464 26.47 36.26 20.07
CA ALA A 464 26.44 37.72 20.14
C ALA A 464 25.32 38.31 19.25
N GLY A 465 25.23 37.87 18.00
CA GLY A 465 24.19 38.28 17.06
C GLY A 465 22.78 37.91 17.54
N THR A 466 22.63 36.76 18.19
CA THR A 466 21.35 36.33 18.77
C THR A 466 20.87 37.31 19.84
N ARG A 467 21.75 37.67 20.78
CA ARG A 467 21.35 38.57 21.89
C ARG A 467 21.09 40.00 21.42
N PHE A 468 21.85 40.50 20.44
CA PHE A 468 21.60 41.81 19.85
C PHE A 468 20.28 41.86 19.05
N ALA A 469 19.92 40.78 18.35
CA ALA A 469 18.62 40.69 17.66
C ALA A 469 17.44 40.67 18.65
N GLU A 470 17.58 39.97 19.78
CA GLU A 470 16.57 39.99 20.85
C GLU A 470 16.42 41.41 21.43
N ALA A 471 17.51 42.16 21.59
CA ALA A 471 17.45 43.55 22.03
C ALA A 471 16.75 44.46 21.00
N LEU A 472 17.07 44.32 19.70
CA LEU A 472 16.44 45.11 18.63
C LEU A 472 14.95 44.79 18.45
N THR A 473 14.53 43.58 18.77
CA THR A 473 13.10 43.19 18.76
C THR A 473 12.31 43.95 19.83
N LYS A 474 12.94 44.25 20.98
CA LYS A 474 12.31 44.98 22.08
C LYS A 474 12.26 46.48 21.80
N ASP A 475 13.29 47.01 21.14
CA ASP A 475 13.33 48.40 20.69
C ASP A 475 13.99 48.52 19.29
N PRO A 476 13.20 48.68 18.22
CA PRO A 476 13.71 48.81 16.84
C PRO A 476 14.53 50.08 16.60
N THR A 477 14.43 51.07 17.48
CA THR A 477 15.16 52.36 17.37
C THR A 477 16.50 52.34 18.11
N SER A 478 16.84 51.21 18.75
CA SER A 478 18.10 51.05 19.46
C SER A 478 19.29 51.02 18.51
N VAL A 479 19.92 52.18 18.34
CA VAL A 479 21.13 52.34 17.51
C VAL A 479 22.25 51.40 17.97
N ALA A 480 22.42 51.23 19.29
CA ALA A 480 23.44 50.33 19.85
C ALA A 480 23.19 48.86 19.42
N ALA A 481 21.94 48.41 19.43
CA ALA A 481 21.59 47.08 18.96
C ALA A 481 21.74 46.96 17.43
N SER A 482 21.24 47.93 16.64
CA SER A 482 21.34 47.87 15.17
C SER A 482 22.78 47.88 14.67
N VAL A 483 23.66 48.72 15.23
CA VAL A 483 25.06 48.81 14.79
C VAL A 483 25.84 47.55 15.19
N LEU A 484 25.73 47.11 16.46
CA LEU A 484 26.41 45.90 16.92
C LEU A 484 25.89 44.65 16.20
N LEU A 485 24.59 44.57 15.95
CA LEU A 485 23.98 43.49 15.17
C LEU A 485 24.45 43.51 13.72
N LEU A 486 24.50 44.67 13.05
CA LEU A 486 24.95 44.75 11.65
C LEU A 486 26.43 44.34 11.53
N GLY A 487 27.28 44.79 12.45
CA GLY A 487 28.69 44.42 12.48
C GLY A 487 28.89 42.91 12.61
N VAL A 488 28.26 42.31 13.63
CA VAL A 488 28.32 40.85 13.85
C VAL A 488 27.67 40.08 12.70
N ALA A 489 26.54 40.55 12.17
CA ALA A 489 25.84 39.90 11.05
C ALA A 489 26.68 39.90 9.76
N ASN A 490 27.41 40.98 9.49
CA ASN A 490 28.31 41.04 8.34
C ASN A 490 29.54 40.13 8.54
N GLU A 491 30.14 40.11 9.73
CA GLU A 491 31.27 39.23 10.05
C GLU A 491 30.89 37.74 9.99
N THR A 492 29.66 37.40 10.37
CA THR A 492 29.14 36.02 10.40
C THR A 492 28.37 35.63 9.13
N ALA A 493 28.18 36.56 8.20
CA ALA A 493 27.29 36.42 7.04
C ALA A 493 25.84 36.01 7.41
N ASP A 494 25.35 36.44 8.58
CA ASP A 494 23.97 36.21 9.04
C ASP A 494 22.99 37.21 8.41
N ARG A 495 22.36 36.77 7.32
CA ARG A 495 21.48 37.64 6.52
C ARG A 495 20.20 38.07 7.23
N PRO A 496 19.45 37.21 7.96
CA PRO A 496 18.26 37.65 8.72
C PRO A 496 18.56 38.80 9.67
N ARG A 497 19.70 38.72 10.37
CA ARG A 497 20.13 39.75 11.33
C ARG A 497 20.63 41.01 10.62
N ALA A 498 21.33 40.86 9.51
CA ALA A 498 21.71 42.00 8.66
C ALA A 498 20.49 42.75 8.12
N ILE A 499 19.43 42.04 7.69
CA ILE A 499 18.15 42.65 7.25
C ILE A 499 17.53 43.45 8.39
N ALA A 500 17.38 42.86 9.59
CA ALA A 500 16.78 43.53 10.73
C ALA A 500 17.57 44.79 11.13
N ALA A 501 18.90 44.69 11.11
CA ALA A 501 19.77 45.82 11.42
C ALA A 501 19.73 46.92 10.35
N ALA A 502 19.82 46.57 9.06
CA ALA A 502 19.77 47.52 7.95
C ALA A 502 18.42 48.22 7.84
N THR A 503 17.32 47.51 8.10
CA THR A 503 15.97 48.11 8.15
C THR A 503 15.80 49.03 9.36
N GLY A 504 16.28 48.65 10.55
CA GLY A 504 16.29 49.53 11.72
C GLY A 504 17.11 50.81 11.48
N LEU A 505 18.26 50.70 10.82
CA LEU A 505 19.05 51.87 10.41
C LEU A 505 18.35 52.73 9.36
N ALA A 506 17.65 52.14 8.39
CA ALA A 506 16.94 52.88 7.35
C ALA A 506 15.77 53.74 7.90
N GLU A 507 15.24 53.43 9.09
CA GLU A 507 14.23 54.27 9.76
C GLU A 507 14.81 55.56 10.38
N VAL A 508 16.12 55.60 10.63
CA VAL A 508 16.80 56.75 11.25
C VAL A 508 17.67 57.56 10.26
N VAL A 509 17.82 57.11 9.01
CA VAL A 509 18.65 57.76 7.95
C VAL A 509 17.85 58.78 7.11
N VAL A 510 18.45 59.94 6.81
CA VAL A 510 17.79 61.10 6.17
C VAL A 510 17.99 61.21 4.64
N ASP A 511 19.12 60.78 4.07
CA ASP A 511 19.41 60.92 2.63
C ASP A 511 18.63 59.92 1.73
N ALA A 512 17.97 60.40 0.67
CA ALA A 512 17.05 59.59 -0.15
C ALA A 512 17.74 58.46 -0.94
N ARG A 513 18.96 58.71 -1.44
CA ARG A 513 19.73 57.69 -2.17
C ARG A 513 20.34 56.66 -1.22
N ALA A 514 20.90 57.09 -0.09
CA ALA A 514 21.42 56.20 0.94
C ALA A 514 20.32 55.36 1.59
N ARG A 515 19.13 55.95 1.80
CA ARG A 515 17.94 55.23 2.26
C ARG A 515 17.47 54.20 1.23
N ALA A 516 17.38 54.57 -0.06
CA ALA A 516 17.04 53.63 -1.12
C ALA A 516 18.08 52.50 -1.26
N ALA A 517 19.37 52.79 -1.04
CA ALA A 517 20.44 51.79 -1.03
C ALA A 517 20.32 50.82 0.15
N LEU A 518 20.20 51.30 1.40
CA LEU A 518 20.00 50.45 2.58
C LEU A 518 18.75 49.56 2.47
N LEU A 519 17.66 50.09 1.90
CA LEU A 519 16.44 49.33 1.65
C LEU A 519 16.61 48.32 0.51
N SER A 520 17.39 48.64 -0.54
CA SER A 520 17.69 47.71 -1.63
C SER A 520 18.62 46.59 -1.18
N ASP A 521 19.64 46.90 -0.38
CA ASP A 521 20.56 45.90 0.20
C ASP A 521 19.81 44.96 1.15
N ALA A 522 18.94 45.51 2.00
CA ALA A 522 18.06 44.71 2.85
C ALA A 522 17.07 43.87 2.02
N ALA A 523 16.57 44.39 0.90
CA ALA A 523 15.70 43.64 0.00
C ALA A 523 16.43 42.47 -0.66
N ASP A 524 17.67 42.67 -1.13
CA ASP A 524 18.48 41.60 -1.72
C ASP A 524 18.77 40.49 -0.72
N LEU A 525 19.07 40.85 0.52
CA LEU A 525 19.24 39.89 1.60
C LEU A 525 17.91 39.14 1.89
N CYS A 526 16.76 39.82 1.86
CA CYS A 526 15.45 39.17 1.97
C CYS A 526 15.21 38.14 0.86
N VAL A 527 15.62 38.44 -0.38
CA VAL A 527 15.54 37.50 -1.51
C VAL A 527 16.44 36.28 -1.27
N GLN A 528 17.67 36.50 -0.81
CA GLN A 528 18.61 35.42 -0.47
C GLN A 528 18.07 34.52 0.66
N GLU A 529 17.32 35.10 1.60
CA GLU A 529 16.64 34.39 2.69
C GLU A 529 15.28 33.79 2.31
N ARG A 530 14.91 33.83 1.02
CA ARG A 530 13.63 33.30 0.51
C ARG A 530 12.39 33.98 1.11
N ASP A 531 12.51 35.24 1.54
CA ASP A 531 11.38 36.12 1.89
C ASP A 531 11.24 37.25 0.84
N PRO A 532 10.77 36.91 -0.37
CA PRO A 532 10.60 37.89 -1.43
C PRO A 532 9.49 38.90 -1.09
N ALA A 533 8.57 38.59 -0.17
CA ALA A 533 7.47 39.47 0.16
C ALA A 533 7.92 40.71 0.92
N ARG A 534 8.78 40.50 1.92
CA ARG A 534 9.43 41.58 2.63
C ARG A 534 10.40 42.35 1.75
N GLY A 535 11.15 41.66 0.89
CA GLY A 535 12.04 42.31 -0.09
C GLY A 535 11.31 43.29 -1.01
N VAL A 536 10.13 42.92 -1.52
CA VAL A 536 9.29 43.81 -2.32
C VAL A 536 8.86 45.05 -1.55
N ALA A 537 8.37 44.91 -0.32
CA ALA A 537 7.93 46.07 0.45
C ALA A 537 9.08 47.06 0.69
N LEU A 538 10.30 46.56 0.82
CA LEU A 538 11.51 47.38 0.92
C LEU A 538 11.84 48.05 -0.43
N LEU A 539 11.72 47.34 -1.56
CA LEU A 539 11.93 47.89 -2.90
C LEU A 539 10.86 48.92 -3.31
N GLU A 540 9.61 48.76 -2.89
CA GLU A 540 8.55 49.76 -3.10
C GLU A 540 8.87 51.06 -2.35
N ARG A 541 9.33 50.96 -1.10
CA ARG A 541 9.84 52.10 -0.35
C ARG A 541 11.09 52.72 -1.01
N ALA A 542 11.94 51.90 -1.64
CA ALA A 542 13.12 52.37 -2.36
C ALA A 542 12.80 53.08 -3.67
N ILE A 543 11.85 52.59 -4.49
CA ILE A 543 11.47 53.21 -5.77
C ILE A 543 10.68 54.50 -5.55
N ASP A 544 9.89 54.56 -4.47
CA ASP A 544 9.21 55.80 -4.05
C ASP A 544 10.22 56.86 -3.59
N ALA A 545 11.32 56.45 -2.96
CA ALA A 545 12.42 57.36 -2.59
C ALA A 545 13.26 57.82 -3.80
N ALA A 546 13.37 56.99 -4.85
CA ALA A 546 14.16 57.28 -6.05
C ALA A 546 13.48 56.79 -7.37
N PRO A 547 12.52 57.55 -7.94
CA PRO A 547 11.73 57.11 -9.09
C PRO A 547 12.49 56.89 -10.41
N ASP A 548 13.59 57.61 -10.63
CA ASP A 548 14.43 57.49 -11.85
C ASP A 548 15.38 56.28 -11.80
N SER A 549 15.38 55.50 -10.71
CA SER A 549 16.31 54.39 -10.53
C SER A 549 15.88 53.15 -11.31
N LEU A 550 16.44 52.99 -12.52
CA LEU A 550 16.28 51.78 -13.34
C LEU A 550 16.65 50.50 -12.58
N MET A 551 17.67 50.58 -11.70
CA MET A 551 18.11 49.45 -10.89
C MET A 551 17.02 49.00 -9.90
N VAL A 552 16.37 49.93 -9.22
CA VAL A 552 15.29 49.58 -8.28
C VAL A 552 14.04 49.12 -9.02
N ALA A 553 13.72 49.75 -10.16
CA ALA A 553 12.61 49.35 -11.02
C ALA A 553 12.78 47.91 -11.55
N ALA A 554 13.98 47.56 -12.05
CA ALA A 554 14.29 46.22 -12.52
C ALA A 554 14.20 45.18 -11.38
N ARG A 555 14.83 45.45 -10.23
CA ARG A 555 14.78 44.55 -9.05
C ARG A 555 13.34 44.34 -8.56
N LEU A 556 12.53 45.40 -8.54
CA LEU A 556 11.13 45.32 -8.15
C LEU A 556 10.32 44.50 -9.17
N ALA A 557 10.57 44.69 -10.48
CA ALA A 557 9.94 43.94 -11.54
C ALA A 557 10.27 42.45 -11.48
N ASP A 558 11.54 42.08 -11.32
CA ASP A 558 11.99 40.69 -11.18
C ASP A 558 11.31 40.01 -9.98
N LEU A 559 11.30 40.70 -8.84
CA LEU A 559 10.81 40.14 -7.60
C LEU A 559 9.29 40.01 -7.57
N GLN A 560 8.56 41.03 -8.01
CA GLN A 560 7.09 40.98 -8.08
C GLN A 560 6.61 40.01 -9.17
N THR A 561 7.35 39.88 -10.27
CA THR A 561 7.05 38.87 -11.32
C THR A 561 7.18 37.46 -10.77
N THR A 562 8.21 37.19 -9.97
CA THR A 562 8.40 35.90 -9.29
C THR A 562 7.24 35.59 -8.33
N ARG A 563 6.64 36.61 -7.70
CA ARG A 563 5.53 36.47 -6.74
C ARG A 563 4.13 36.43 -7.35
N GLY A 564 4.00 36.81 -8.62
CA GLY A 564 2.69 36.93 -9.28
C GLY A 564 1.86 38.16 -8.86
N ALA A 565 2.46 39.12 -8.16
CA ALA A 565 1.78 40.33 -7.65
C ALA A 565 1.87 41.48 -8.66
N PHE A 566 1.20 41.27 -9.79
CA PHE A 566 1.31 42.13 -10.96
C PHE A 566 0.57 43.46 -10.83
N LYS A 567 -0.52 43.52 -10.05
CA LYS A 567 -1.32 44.75 -9.85
C LYS A 567 -0.52 45.79 -9.07
N GLU A 568 0.18 45.31 -8.06
CA GLU A 568 1.06 46.08 -7.20
C GLU A 568 2.28 46.59 -7.99
N LEU A 569 2.89 45.70 -8.78
CA LEU A 569 3.97 46.09 -9.69
C LEU A 569 3.54 47.13 -10.71
N GLY A 570 2.37 46.95 -11.34
CA GLY A 570 1.80 47.90 -12.29
C GLY A 570 1.64 49.28 -11.65
N ARG A 571 1.02 49.36 -10.47
CA ARG A 571 0.86 50.64 -9.73
C ARG A 571 2.20 51.27 -9.34
N ALA A 572 3.19 50.47 -8.95
CA ALA A 572 4.52 50.98 -8.59
C ALA A 572 5.25 51.55 -9.82
N LEU A 573 5.28 50.81 -10.94
CA LEU A 573 5.89 51.26 -12.19
C LEU A 573 5.13 52.42 -12.83
N GLU A 574 3.82 52.47 -12.71
CA GLU A 574 3.00 53.60 -13.19
C GLU A 574 3.29 54.88 -12.39
N ARG A 575 3.41 54.78 -11.06
CA ARG A 575 3.87 55.89 -10.21
C ARG A 575 5.29 56.33 -10.56
N ALA A 576 6.19 55.36 -10.77
CA ALA A 576 7.56 55.64 -11.19
C ALA A 576 7.59 56.34 -12.55
N LEU A 577 6.89 55.82 -13.57
CA LEU A 577 6.83 56.36 -14.92
C LEU A 577 6.24 57.78 -14.97
N ARG A 578 5.26 58.08 -14.11
CA ARG A 578 4.72 59.44 -13.97
C ARG A 578 5.72 60.43 -13.38
N ASN A 579 6.52 59.98 -12.42
CA ASN A 579 7.46 60.82 -11.68
C ASN A 579 8.87 60.85 -12.31
N ALA A 580 9.15 59.92 -13.22
CA ALA A 580 10.42 59.80 -13.93
C ALA A 580 10.65 61.00 -14.86
N LYS A 581 11.86 61.55 -14.82
CA LYS A 581 12.27 62.74 -15.59
C LYS A 581 13.25 62.42 -16.70
N ASP A 582 13.94 61.29 -16.64
CA ASP A 582 14.98 60.92 -17.61
C ASP A 582 14.43 60.13 -18.81
N PRO A 583 14.53 60.63 -20.07
CA PRO A 583 14.14 59.92 -21.29
C PRO A 583 14.75 58.53 -21.43
N ALA A 584 15.99 58.32 -20.98
CA ALA A 584 16.65 57.02 -21.04
C ALA A 584 16.01 55.99 -20.10
N SER A 585 15.34 56.45 -19.04
CA SER A 585 14.59 55.60 -18.11
C SER A 585 13.14 55.34 -18.54
N ILE A 586 12.53 56.30 -19.24
CA ILE A 586 11.10 56.27 -19.61
C ILE A 586 10.77 55.12 -20.57
N VAL A 587 11.56 54.91 -21.63
CA VAL A 587 11.26 53.86 -22.64
C VAL A 587 11.31 52.45 -22.04
N PRO A 588 12.34 52.07 -21.26
CA PRO A 588 12.37 50.78 -20.57
C PRO A 588 11.24 50.61 -19.55
N ILE A 589 10.98 51.60 -18.69
CA ILE A 589 9.91 51.51 -17.68
C ILE A 589 8.52 51.40 -18.38
N ALA A 590 8.31 52.10 -19.48
CA ALA A 590 7.10 52.01 -20.30
C ALA A 590 6.92 50.64 -20.95
N ALA A 591 7.99 50.05 -21.47
CA ALA A 591 7.96 48.71 -22.07
C ALA A 591 7.63 47.64 -21.02
N GLU A 592 8.25 47.71 -19.84
CA GLU A 592 7.97 46.80 -18.71
C GLU A 592 6.52 46.95 -18.22
N LEU A 593 6.06 48.19 -17.96
CA LEU A 593 4.68 48.45 -17.55
C LEU A 593 3.68 47.93 -18.58
N SER A 594 3.92 48.16 -19.87
CA SER A 594 3.08 47.63 -20.95
C SER A 594 3.05 46.11 -20.97
N GLY A 595 4.22 45.46 -20.84
CA GLY A 595 4.31 44.00 -20.80
C GLY A 595 3.45 43.41 -19.69
N ILE A 596 3.53 43.99 -18.49
CA ILE A 596 2.77 43.57 -17.30
C ILE A 596 1.27 43.86 -17.47
N ALA A 597 0.92 45.08 -17.90
CA ALA A 597 -0.46 45.50 -18.10
C ALA A 597 -1.19 44.59 -19.10
N ARG A 598 -0.54 44.28 -20.23
CA ARG A 598 -1.08 43.38 -21.25
C ARG A 598 -1.22 41.94 -20.76
N THR A 599 -0.14 41.36 -20.24
CA THR A 599 -0.07 39.90 -20.04
C THR A 599 -0.67 39.45 -18.71
N ARG A 600 -0.66 40.31 -17.69
CA ARG A 600 -1.01 39.94 -16.31
C ARG A 600 -2.19 40.70 -15.75
N LEU A 601 -2.38 41.96 -16.14
CA LEU A 601 -3.50 42.77 -15.66
C LEU A 601 -4.72 42.69 -16.57
N GLY A 602 -4.52 42.37 -17.85
CA GLY A 602 -5.57 42.47 -18.87
C GLY A 602 -6.01 43.92 -19.11
N ASP A 603 -5.20 44.89 -18.70
CA ASP A 603 -5.48 46.31 -18.88
C ASP A 603 -4.82 46.79 -20.18
N THR A 604 -5.53 46.55 -21.29
CA THR A 604 -5.07 46.92 -22.63
C THR A 604 -4.86 48.42 -22.76
N GLN A 605 -5.71 49.21 -22.10
CA GLN A 605 -5.66 50.66 -22.18
C GLN A 605 -4.40 51.21 -21.49
N LEU A 606 -4.08 50.72 -20.29
CA LEU A 606 -2.85 51.07 -19.58
C LEU A 606 -1.60 50.66 -20.38
N ALA A 607 -1.64 49.50 -21.05
CA ALA A 607 -0.53 49.04 -21.89
C ALA A 607 -0.31 49.98 -23.10
N ILE A 608 -1.40 50.39 -23.76
CA ILE A 608 -1.35 51.36 -24.86
C ILE A 608 -0.81 52.71 -24.35
N GLU A 609 -1.32 53.23 -23.24
CA GLU A 609 -0.88 54.50 -22.65
C GLU A 609 0.62 54.50 -22.28
N ALA A 610 1.10 53.39 -21.71
CA ALA A 610 2.52 53.20 -21.41
C ALA A 610 3.37 53.23 -22.69
N LEU A 611 3.01 52.45 -23.72
CA LEU A 611 3.75 52.42 -24.99
C LEU A 611 3.62 53.72 -25.79
N GLU A 612 2.49 54.43 -25.71
CA GLU A 612 2.33 55.76 -26.31
C GLU A 612 3.22 56.78 -25.59
N ARG A 613 3.35 56.69 -24.27
CA ARG A 613 4.34 57.48 -23.52
C ARG A 613 5.76 57.18 -24.00
N GLY A 614 6.09 55.91 -24.22
CA GLY A 614 7.36 55.50 -24.86
C GLY A 614 7.53 56.09 -26.27
N ARG A 615 6.52 55.94 -27.14
CA ARG A 615 6.50 56.44 -28.53
C ARG A 615 6.61 57.96 -28.61
N SER A 616 6.09 58.68 -27.61
CA SER A 616 6.19 60.14 -27.53
C SER A 616 7.65 60.62 -27.39
N VAL A 617 8.51 59.77 -26.81
CA VAL A 617 9.95 60.04 -26.61
C VAL A 617 10.80 59.39 -27.71
N ALA A 618 10.39 58.23 -28.25
CA ALA A 618 11.11 57.49 -29.30
C ALA A 618 10.15 56.95 -30.40
N LYS A 619 10.08 57.63 -31.56
CA LYS A 619 9.11 57.33 -32.64
C LYS A 619 9.53 56.20 -33.58
N ASP A 620 10.82 55.93 -33.67
CA ASP A 620 11.48 54.98 -34.58
C ASP A 620 11.79 53.62 -33.91
N HIS A 621 11.39 53.44 -32.65
CA HIS A 621 11.62 52.21 -31.90
C HIS A 621 10.68 51.08 -32.37
N VAL A 622 11.15 50.27 -33.32
CA VAL A 622 10.42 49.16 -33.96
C VAL A 622 9.76 48.18 -32.97
N PRO A 623 10.41 47.77 -31.84
CA PRO A 623 9.76 46.89 -30.87
C PRO A 623 8.51 47.50 -30.21
N THR A 624 8.51 48.82 -29.97
CA THR A 624 7.32 49.53 -29.48
C THR A 624 6.21 49.55 -30.53
N LEU A 625 6.56 49.70 -31.82
CA LEU A 625 5.59 49.69 -32.92
C LEU A 625 4.91 48.31 -33.10
N PHE A 626 5.68 47.22 -33.03
CA PHE A 626 5.10 45.86 -33.04
C PHE A 626 4.20 45.61 -31.82
N SER A 627 4.64 46.01 -30.63
CA SER A 627 3.86 45.84 -29.40
C SER A 627 2.55 46.64 -29.45
N LEU A 628 2.58 47.86 -29.99
CA LEU A 628 1.38 48.67 -30.25
C LEU A 628 0.48 48.02 -31.30
N ALA A 629 1.03 47.51 -32.41
CA ALA A 629 0.24 46.82 -33.44
C ALA A 629 -0.51 45.62 -32.86
N GLU A 630 0.14 44.79 -32.03
CA GLU A 630 -0.49 43.66 -31.35
C GLU A 630 -1.65 44.10 -30.43
N LEU A 631 -1.47 45.19 -29.66
CA LEU A 631 -2.52 45.72 -28.79
C LEU A 631 -3.69 46.30 -29.60
N TYR A 632 -3.42 47.01 -30.70
CA TYR A 632 -4.46 47.54 -31.57
C TYR A 632 -5.28 46.45 -32.28
N ILE A 633 -4.67 45.31 -32.61
CA ILE A 633 -5.40 44.12 -33.11
C ILE A 633 -6.42 43.65 -32.07
N GLY A 634 -6.01 43.58 -30.79
CA GLY A 634 -6.88 43.18 -29.69
C GLY A 634 -8.09 44.09 -29.54
N GLU A 635 -7.89 45.40 -29.63
CA GLU A 635 -8.96 46.42 -29.58
C GLU A 635 -9.76 46.57 -30.89
N ARG A 636 -9.44 45.77 -31.91
CA ARG A 636 -10.02 45.88 -33.27
C ARG A 636 -9.86 47.27 -33.90
N ALA A 637 -8.83 48.00 -33.48
CA ALA A 637 -8.42 49.25 -34.11
C ALA A 637 -7.60 48.95 -35.37
N TRP A 638 -8.30 48.43 -36.40
CA TRP A 638 -7.67 47.92 -37.62
C TRP A 638 -6.86 48.98 -38.35
N ASP A 639 -7.35 50.22 -38.40
CA ASP A 639 -6.65 51.34 -39.05
C ASP A 639 -5.32 51.64 -38.34
N LYS A 640 -5.34 51.81 -37.01
CA LYS A 640 -4.13 52.03 -36.20
C LYS A 640 -3.15 50.86 -36.28
N THR A 641 -3.67 49.63 -36.40
CA THR A 641 -2.84 48.44 -36.59
C THR A 641 -2.14 48.46 -37.94
N LEU A 642 -2.89 48.72 -39.02
CA LEU A 642 -2.34 48.79 -40.37
C LEU A 642 -1.31 49.91 -40.48
N GLU A 643 -1.52 51.04 -39.81
CA GLU A 643 -0.55 52.13 -39.68
C GLU A 643 0.71 51.69 -38.93
N ALA A 644 0.57 51.07 -37.75
CA ALA A 644 1.72 50.61 -36.97
C ALA A 644 2.54 49.55 -37.73
N LEU A 645 1.89 48.60 -38.41
CA LEU A 645 2.56 47.60 -39.25
C LEU A 645 3.17 48.21 -40.52
N ALA A 646 2.57 49.27 -41.08
CA ALA A 646 3.17 50.01 -42.19
C ALA A 646 4.40 50.80 -41.74
N ASP A 647 4.38 51.38 -40.53
CA ASP A 647 5.53 52.04 -39.90
C ASP A 647 6.66 51.04 -39.62
N VAL A 648 6.33 49.79 -39.23
CA VAL A 648 7.31 48.69 -39.15
C VAL A 648 7.93 48.43 -40.51
N VAL A 649 7.13 48.24 -41.58
CA VAL A 649 7.68 48.01 -42.93
C VAL A 649 8.56 49.17 -43.39
N ARG A 650 8.25 50.41 -42.97
CA ARG A 650 9.02 51.62 -43.33
C ARG A 650 10.32 51.78 -42.54
N HIS A 651 10.31 51.48 -41.24
CA HIS A 651 11.42 51.77 -40.33
C HIS A 651 12.31 50.55 -40.04
N SER A 652 11.82 49.33 -40.25
CA SER A 652 12.61 48.11 -40.09
C SER A 652 13.57 47.89 -41.25
N LYS A 653 14.81 47.51 -40.91
CA LYS A 653 15.85 47.09 -41.86
C LYS A 653 15.89 45.58 -42.07
N GLU A 654 15.15 44.80 -41.28
CA GLU A 654 15.18 43.33 -41.29
C GLU A 654 14.08 42.76 -42.20
N THR A 655 14.46 41.89 -43.15
CA THR A 655 13.51 41.27 -44.10
C THR A 655 12.47 40.42 -43.39
N SER A 656 12.85 39.75 -42.30
CA SER A 656 11.96 38.89 -41.49
C SER A 656 10.86 39.69 -40.80
N GLU A 657 11.18 40.86 -40.23
CA GLU A 657 10.21 41.78 -39.61
C GLU A 657 9.24 42.34 -40.66
N GLN A 658 9.73 42.65 -41.86
CA GLN A 658 8.89 43.08 -42.98
C GLN A 658 7.95 41.96 -43.44
N VAL A 659 8.41 40.71 -43.54
CA VAL A 659 7.56 39.55 -43.88
C VAL A 659 6.48 39.34 -42.82
N ILE A 660 6.82 39.43 -41.52
CA ILE A 660 5.85 39.37 -40.41
C ILE A 660 4.77 40.43 -40.58
N ALA A 661 5.17 41.68 -40.87
CA ALA A 661 4.23 42.78 -41.06
C ALA A 661 3.33 42.58 -42.30
N HIS A 662 3.87 42.10 -43.42
CA HIS A 662 3.07 41.76 -44.62
C HIS A 662 2.04 40.66 -44.34
N VAL A 663 2.45 39.55 -43.72
CA VAL A 663 1.54 38.44 -43.36
C VAL A 663 0.48 38.90 -42.34
N GLY A 664 0.86 39.74 -41.37
CA GLY A 664 -0.06 40.33 -40.40
C GLY A 664 -1.11 41.23 -41.07
N ARG A 665 -0.66 42.13 -41.96
CA ARG A 665 -1.56 42.98 -42.77
C ARG A 665 -2.48 42.15 -43.64
N ALA A 666 -1.97 41.11 -44.30
CA ALA A 666 -2.77 40.20 -45.12
C ALA A 666 -3.90 39.51 -44.34
N SER A 667 -3.58 39.03 -43.13
CA SER A 667 -4.55 38.38 -42.24
C SER A 667 -5.71 39.31 -41.88
N ILE A 668 -5.40 40.57 -41.54
CA ILE A 668 -6.41 41.59 -41.20
C ILE A 668 -7.26 41.92 -42.43
N LEU A 669 -6.62 42.21 -43.57
CA LEU A 669 -7.31 42.54 -44.82
C LEU A 669 -8.25 41.41 -45.26
N GLY A 670 -7.81 40.16 -45.20
CA GLY A 670 -8.57 39.02 -45.70
C GLY A 670 -9.68 38.56 -44.77
N ARG A 671 -9.47 38.63 -43.44
CA ARG A 671 -10.42 38.10 -42.45
C ARG A 671 -11.31 39.16 -41.81
N ALA A 672 -10.74 40.30 -41.44
CA ALA A 672 -11.46 41.33 -40.68
C ALA A 672 -12.12 42.36 -41.60
N LEU A 673 -11.48 42.67 -42.74
CA LEU A 673 -11.96 43.67 -43.70
C LEU A 673 -12.58 43.06 -44.97
N GLU A 674 -12.57 41.72 -45.10
CA GLU A 674 -13.13 40.97 -46.23
C GLU A 674 -12.62 41.41 -47.61
N GLN A 675 -11.33 41.76 -47.68
CA GLN A 675 -10.63 42.16 -48.91
C GLN A 675 -9.66 41.04 -49.34
N PRO A 676 -10.14 39.93 -49.93
CA PRO A 676 -9.31 38.77 -50.28
C PRO A 676 -8.24 39.10 -51.32
N GLU A 677 -8.52 40.03 -52.24
CA GLU A 677 -7.56 40.45 -53.28
C GLU A 677 -6.39 41.25 -52.67
N ALA A 678 -6.68 42.13 -51.70
CA ALA A 678 -5.65 42.87 -50.97
C ALA A 678 -4.83 41.94 -50.06
N ALA A 679 -5.48 40.96 -49.43
CA ALA A 679 -4.81 39.94 -48.63
C ALA A 679 -3.88 39.07 -49.47
N GLU A 680 -4.33 38.62 -50.63
CA GLU A 680 -3.51 37.84 -51.55
C GLU A 680 -2.28 38.63 -52.02
N LYS A 681 -2.44 39.93 -52.31
CA LYS A 681 -1.32 40.81 -52.66
C LYS A 681 -0.25 40.87 -51.57
N GLU A 682 -0.66 41.02 -50.31
CA GLU A 682 0.26 41.05 -49.17
C GLU A 682 0.91 39.68 -48.89
N LEU A 683 0.19 38.56 -49.08
CA LEU A 683 0.76 37.20 -48.97
C LEU A 683 1.76 36.90 -50.08
N ARG A 684 1.49 37.36 -51.32
CA ARG A 684 2.43 37.25 -52.44
C ARG A 684 3.67 38.11 -52.21
N ALA A 685 3.51 39.33 -51.69
CA ALA A 685 4.64 40.18 -51.30
C ALA A 685 5.50 39.53 -50.19
N ALA A 686 4.89 38.79 -49.27
CA ALA A 686 5.61 37.97 -48.30
C ALA A 686 6.37 36.81 -48.97
N LEU A 687 5.77 36.10 -49.93
CA LEU A 687 6.42 35.01 -50.67
C LEU A 687 7.50 35.47 -51.67
N GLU A 688 7.42 36.70 -52.17
CA GLU A 688 8.48 37.33 -52.98
C GLU A 688 9.74 37.59 -52.14
N LYS A 689 9.56 37.97 -50.87
CA LYS A 689 10.67 38.12 -49.91
C LYS A 689 11.18 36.76 -49.42
N GLU A 690 10.28 35.87 -49.01
CA GLU A 690 10.59 34.54 -48.50
C GLU A 690 9.70 33.46 -49.12
N SER A 691 10.22 32.76 -50.12
CA SER A 691 9.47 31.79 -50.93
C SER A 691 9.03 30.52 -50.18
N HIS A 692 9.55 30.26 -48.98
CA HIS A 692 9.24 29.07 -48.18
C HIS A 692 8.47 29.39 -46.90
N ASP A 693 7.99 30.63 -46.71
CA ASP A 693 7.25 30.99 -45.50
C ASP A 693 5.94 30.17 -45.39
N LEU A 694 5.87 29.34 -44.35
CA LEU A 694 4.76 28.43 -44.11
C LEU A 694 3.44 29.17 -43.85
N ARG A 695 3.50 30.38 -43.27
CA ARG A 695 2.30 31.18 -42.94
C ARG A 695 1.68 31.71 -44.22
N ALA A 696 2.49 32.19 -45.15
CA ALA A 696 2.04 32.65 -46.44
C ALA A 696 1.51 31.51 -47.33
N LEU A 697 2.20 30.35 -47.37
CA LEU A 697 1.72 29.15 -48.08
C LEU A 697 0.35 28.67 -47.55
N ARG A 698 0.20 28.55 -46.22
CA ARG A 698 -1.07 28.17 -45.59
C ARG A 698 -2.15 29.25 -45.79
N GLY A 699 -1.76 30.52 -45.81
CA GLY A 699 -2.64 31.66 -46.06
C GLY A 699 -3.32 31.55 -47.43
N ILE A 700 -2.54 31.29 -48.48
CA ILE A 700 -3.05 31.12 -49.86
C ILE A 700 -3.95 29.89 -49.97
N LEU A 701 -3.56 28.74 -49.39
CA LEU A 701 -4.34 27.49 -49.43
C LEU A 701 -5.73 27.59 -48.77
N LYS A 702 -5.93 28.58 -47.89
CA LYS A 702 -7.17 28.84 -47.13
C LYS A 702 -8.05 29.94 -47.74
N LEU A 703 -7.65 30.57 -48.85
CA LEU A 703 -8.45 31.62 -49.49
C LEU A 703 -9.79 31.07 -50.04
N PRO A 704 -10.89 31.85 -50.01
CA PRO A 704 -12.21 31.40 -50.47
C PRO A 704 -12.27 31.03 -51.96
N LYS A 705 -11.66 31.84 -52.82
CA LYS A 705 -11.40 31.52 -54.24
C LYS A 705 -10.02 30.87 -54.34
N GLY A 706 -9.86 29.72 -53.67
CA GLY A 706 -8.58 29.05 -53.50
C GLY A 706 -7.85 28.75 -54.82
N PRO A 707 -6.56 28.38 -54.75
CA PRO A 707 -5.74 28.06 -55.92
C PRO A 707 -6.35 26.91 -56.74
N SER A 708 -6.04 26.87 -58.04
CA SER A 708 -6.47 25.79 -58.94
C SER A 708 -6.05 24.40 -58.43
N GLY A 709 -6.70 23.31 -58.87
CA GLY A 709 -6.39 21.95 -58.38
C GLY A 709 -4.92 21.55 -58.53
N GLU A 710 -4.30 21.90 -59.66
CA GLU A 710 -2.88 21.66 -59.93
C GLU A 710 -1.97 22.53 -59.05
N GLU A 711 -2.28 23.82 -58.93
CA GLU A 711 -1.56 24.77 -58.08
C GLU A 711 -1.67 24.38 -56.60
N ARG A 712 -2.84 23.91 -56.15
CA ARG A 712 -3.07 23.40 -54.80
C ARG A 712 -2.19 22.19 -54.52
N ALA A 713 -2.08 21.24 -55.47
CA ALA A 713 -1.19 20.10 -55.34
C ALA A 713 0.29 20.53 -55.25
N THR A 714 0.70 21.56 -56.01
CA THR A 714 2.08 22.09 -55.96
C THR A 714 2.37 22.78 -54.63
N LEU A 715 1.44 23.60 -54.14
CA LEU A 715 1.55 24.28 -52.84
C LEU A 715 1.54 23.28 -51.68
N LEU A 716 0.70 22.23 -51.72
CA LEU A 716 0.69 21.14 -50.73
C LEU A 716 1.98 20.31 -50.75
N ALA A 717 2.55 20.06 -51.93
CA ALA A 717 3.84 19.37 -52.04
C ALA A 717 5.00 20.22 -51.48
N ARG A 718 5.00 21.53 -51.74
CA ARG A 718 5.97 22.47 -51.13
C ARG A 718 5.79 22.53 -49.61
N LEU A 719 4.54 22.61 -49.15
CA LEU A 719 4.21 22.61 -47.72
C LEU A 719 4.73 21.32 -47.06
N ALA A 720 4.37 20.14 -47.57
CA ALA A 720 4.80 18.86 -47.04
C ALA A 720 6.33 18.67 -47.01
N THR A 721 7.07 19.36 -47.89
CA THR A 721 8.54 19.31 -47.95
C THR A 721 9.19 20.18 -46.86
N GLN A 722 8.57 21.31 -46.54
CA GLN A 722 9.11 22.32 -45.62
C GLN A 722 8.58 22.18 -44.18
N GLU A 723 7.49 21.41 -43.98
CA GLU A 723 6.98 21.08 -42.64
C GLU A 723 7.95 20.18 -41.89
N SER A 724 8.49 20.68 -40.78
CA SER A 724 9.35 19.94 -39.86
C SER A 724 8.54 19.05 -38.90
N GLY A 725 7.28 19.39 -38.65
CA GLY A 725 6.37 18.61 -37.82
C GLY A 725 5.87 17.35 -38.51
N ARG A 726 6.07 16.18 -37.88
CA ARG A 726 5.56 14.89 -38.39
C ARG A 726 4.04 14.89 -38.60
N PRO A 727 3.19 15.40 -37.68
CA PRO A 727 1.74 15.37 -37.87
C PRO A 727 1.25 16.39 -38.92
N GLU A 728 1.84 17.58 -38.99
CA GLU A 728 1.52 18.60 -39.99
C GLU A 728 1.91 18.14 -41.39
N ARG A 729 3.11 17.54 -41.53
CA ARG A 729 3.56 16.92 -42.77
C ARG A 729 2.66 15.76 -43.17
N GLN A 730 2.24 14.92 -42.22
CA GLN A 730 1.31 13.83 -42.47
C GLN A 730 -0.05 14.34 -42.95
N ALA A 731 -0.59 15.39 -42.34
CA ALA A 731 -1.85 16.01 -42.75
C ALA A 731 -1.76 16.57 -44.19
N ALA A 732 -0.68 17.29 -44.52
CA ALA A 732 -0.43 17.80 -45.86
C ALA A 732 -0.31 16.68 -46.91
N LEU A 733 0.33 15.56 -46.57
CA LEU A 733 0.46 14.39 -47.45
C LEU A 733 -0.87 13.66 -47.66
N VAL A 734 -1.72 13.55 -46.63
CA VAL A 734 -3.06 12.97 -46.75
C VAL A 734 -3.95 13.84 -47.62
N GLU A 735 -3.91 15.17 -47.43
CA GLU A 735 -4.66 16.10 -48.29
C GLU A 735 -4.14 16.06 -49.74
N LEU A 736 -2.81 16.01 -49.93
CA LEU A 736 -2.19 15.84 -51.25
C LEU A 736 -2.65 14.55 -51.93
N ALA A 737 -2.75 13.44 -51.20
CA ALA A 737 -3.25 12.18 -51.73
C ALA A 737 -4.70 12.30 -52.21
N SER A 738 -5.56 12.96 -51.43
CA SER A 738 -6.95 13.21 -51.80
C SER A 738 -7.08 14.08 -53.06
N VAL A 739 -6.31 15.18 -53.14
CA VAL A 739 -6.31 16.08 -54.31
C VAL A 739 -5.81 15.33 -55.56
N ARG A 740 -4.72 14.56 -55.45
CA ARG A 740 -4.19 13.75 -56.57
C ARG A 740 -5.17 12.69 -57.05
N LYS A 741 -5.88 12.03 -56.14
CA LYS A 741 -6.96 11.09 -56.49
C LYS A 741 -8.09 11.79 -57.25
N GLY A 742 -8.48 13.00 -56.84
CA GLY A 742 -9.47 13.82 -57.55
C GLY A 742 -9.02 14.24 -58.96
N LEU A 743 -7.71 14.40 -59.16
CA LEU A 743 -7.09 14.70 -60.46
C LEU A 743 -6.83 13.44 -61.33
N GLY A 744 -7.15 12.23 -60.84
CA GLY A 744 -6.93 10.97 -61.56
C GLY A 744 -5.50 10.40 -61.45
N ASP A 745 -4.63 11.00 -60.63
CA ASP A 745 -3.27 10.50 -60.37
C ASP A 745 -3.28 9.45 -59.24
N GLU A 746 -3.65 8.21 -59.59
CA GLU A 746 -3.71 7.10 -58.62
C GLU A 746 -2.33 6.74 -58.05
N ALA A 747 -1.28 6.80 -58.88
CA ALA A 747 0.09 6.45 -58.47
C ALA A 747 0.65 7.48 -57.48
N GLY A 748 0.44 8.77 -57.73
CA GLY A 748 0.84 9.84 -56.83
C GLY A 748 -0.01 9.92 -55.57
N SER A 749 -1.26 9.46 -55.60
CA SER A 749 -2.09 9.25 -54.40
C SER A 749 -1.56 8.10 -53.54
N GLU A 750 -1.23 6.94 -54.12
CA GLU A 750 -0.64 5.80 -53.40
C GLU A 750 0.69 6.21 -52.73
N GLY A 751 1.56 6.91 -53.48
CA GLY A 751 2.84 7.39 -52.95
C GLY A 751 2.71 8.35 -51.77
N ALA A 752 1.77 9.30 -51.84
CA ALA A 752 1.52 10.24 -50.75
C ALA A 752 0.96 9.55 -49.49
N LEU A 753 0.12 8.51 -49.66
CA LEU A 753 -0.39 7.69 -48.56
C LEU A 753 0.68 6.82 -47.89
N VAL A 754 1.60 6.24 -48.67
CA VAL A 754 2.75 5.48 -48.13
C VAL A 754 3.66 6.38 -47.30
N GLU A 755 3.99 7.57 -47.80
CA GLU A 755 4.80 8.54 -47.05
C GLU A 755 4.08 9.02 -45.78
N ALA A 756 2.77 9.28 -45.85
CA ALA A 756 1.98 9.65 -44.67
C ALA A 756 1.95 8.52 -43.61
N ALA A 757 1.88 7.26 -44.02
CA ALA A 757 1.86 6.11 -43.13
C ALA A 757 3.22 5.78 -42.52
N ALA A 758 4.28 5.98 -43.29
CA ALA A 758 5.65 5.75 -42.79
C ALA A 758 6.05 6.72 -41.67
N LEU A 759 5.42 7.89 -41.57
CA LEU A 759 5.61 8.85 -40.48
C LEU A 759 5.00 8.38 -39.15
N SER A 760 3.96 7.53 -39.18
CA SER A 760 3.30 6.98 -38.00
C SER A 760 2.44 5.76 -38.33
N LEU A 761 2.83 4.58 -37.81
CA LEU A 761 2.08 3.32 -37.95
C LEU A 761 0.99 3.19 -36.86
N SER A 762 -0.12 3.92 -37.00
CA SER A 762 -1.27 3.86 -36.06
C SER A 762 -2.41 2.98 -36.57
N ALA A 763 -3.31 2.55 -35.67
CA ALA A 763 -4.48 1.75 -36.02
C ALA A 763 -5.52 2.54 -36.84
N ASP A 764 -5.76 3.81 -36.51
CA ASP A 764 -6.65 4.70 -37.28
C ASP A 764 -6.15 4.88 -38.73
N LEU A 765 -4.83 5.01 -38.92
CA LEU A 765 -4.27 5.14 -40.26
C LEU A 765 -4.34 3.83 -41.05
N LEU A 766 -4.17 2.69 -40.37
CA LEU A 766 -4.35 1.36 -40.97
C LEU A 766 -5.78 1.18 -41.50
N GLU A 767 -6.79 1.63 -40.76
CA GLU A 767 -8.19 1.59 -41.18
C GLU A 767 -8.45 2.54 -42.37
N ARG A 768 -7.97 3.78 -42.30
CA ARG A 768 -8.12 4.76 -43.39
C ARG A 768 -7.48 4.29 -44.68
N LEU A 769 -6.27 3.73 -44.60
CA LEU A 769 -5.59 3.14 -45.76
C LEU A 769 -6.35 1.93 -46.30
N SER A 770 -6.83 1.06 -45.42
CA SER A 770 -7.62 -0.11 -45.80
C SER A 770 -8.89 0.28 -46.55
N THR A 771 -9.55 1.37 -46.14
CA THR A 771 -10.72 1.92 -46.84
C THR A 771 -10.33 2.59 -48.16
N ALA A 772 -9.25 3.36 -48.20
CA ALA A 772 -8.78 4.06 -49.40
C ALA A 772 -8.40 3.10 -50.55
N ILE A 773 -7.87 1.92 -50.21
CA ILE A 773 -7.43 0.90 -51.17
C ILE A 773 -8.62 0.05 -51.71
N GLY A 774 -9.72 -0.09 -50.96
CA GLY A 774 -10.92 -0.81 -51.40
C GLY A 774 -10.99 -2.27 -50.89
N ALA A 775 -11.51 -3.23 -51.66
CA ALA A 775 -11.66 -4.63 -51.23
C ALA A 775 -10.52 -5.56 -51.73
N ASP A 776 -9.57 -5.04 -52.50
CA ASP A 776 -8.48 -5.81 -53.11
C ASP A 776 -7.41 -6.20 -52.06
N ALA A 777 -7.52 -7.43 -51.53
CA ALA A 777 -6.62 -7.95 -50.50
C ALA A 777 -5.14 -8.03 -50.95
N PRO A 778 -4.81 -8.51 -52.17
CA PRO A 778 -3.44 -8.43 -52.69
C PRO A 778 -2.88 -6.99 -52.76
N LYS A 779 -3.67 -6.02 -53.24
CA LYS A 779 -3.25 -4.61 -53.30
C LYS A 779 -3.04 -4.04 -51.90
N LYS A 780 -3.91 -4.35 -50.94
CA LYS A 780 -3.74 -3.96 -49.53
C LYS A 780 -2.46 -4.50 -48.93
N ALA A 781 -2.20 -5.80 -49.06
CA ALA A 781 -1.00 -6.43 -48.52
C ALA A 781 0.26 -5.74 -49.07
N ARG A 782 0.28 -5.44 -50.38
CA ARG A 782 1.41 -4.75 -51.03
C ARG A 782 1.62 -3.33 -50.50
N VAL A 783 0.57 -2.53 -50.35
CA VAL A 783 0.67 -1.14 -49.89
C VAL A 783 1.08 -1.07 -48.42
N LEU A 784 0.49 -1.91 -47.57
CA LEU A 784 0.83 -1.98 -46.14
C LEU A 784 2.28 -2.46 -45.93
N ALA A 785 2.74 -3.43 -46.71
CA ALA A 785 4.12 -3.89 -46.68
C ALA A 785 5.11 -2.78 -47.09
N LYS A 786 4.80 -2.00 -48.14
CA LYS A 786 5.60 -0.83 -48.54
C LYS A 786 5.64 0.25 -47.45
N ALA A 787 4.51 0.52 -46.81
CA ALA A 787 4.44 1.48 -45.71
C ALA A 787 5.29 1.04 -44.51
N MET A 788 5.24 -0.25 -44.13
CA MET A 788 6.12 -0.78 -43.08
C MET A 788 7.60 -0.74 -43.45
N ALA A 789 7.96 -1.07 -44.69
CA ALA A 789 9.35 -0.97 -45.16
C ALA A 789 9.85 0.47 -45.10
N ARG A 790 9.05 1.42 -45.57
CA ARG A 790 9.38 2.85 -45.52
C ARG A 790 9.45 3.38 -44.09
N ALA A 791 8.58 2.92 -43.20
CA ALA A 791 8.62 3.27 -41.78
C ALA A 791 9.93 2.81 -41.12
N ARG A 792 10.43 1.62 -41.47
CA ARG A 792 11.74 1.13 -41.01
C ARG A 792 12.89 2.00 -41.50
N GLU A 793 12.87 2.43 -42.76
CA GLU A 793 13.88 3.37 -43.31
C GLU A 793 13.90 4.70 -42.54
N LEU A 794 12.73 5.18 -42.12
CA LEU A 794 12.58 6.43 -41.35
C LEU A 794 12.83 6.27 -39.84
N GLY A 795 13.11 5.05 -39.35
CA GLY A 795 13.29 4.76 -37.93
C GLY A 795 11.99 4.89 -37.11
N THR A 796 10.82 4.80 -37.76
CA THR A 796 9.52 4.79 -37.08
C THR A 796 9.32 3.45 -36.37
N PRO A 797 8.92 3.44 -35.08
CA PRO A 797 8.75 2.19 -34.34
C PRO A 797 7.69 1.32 -34.99
N ALA A 798 8.02 0.04 -35.16
CA ALA A 798 7.10 -0.94 -35.71
C ALA A 798 5.90 -1.19 -34.78
N ASN A 799 4.76 -1.56 -35.35
CA ASN A 799 3.52 -1.78 -34.61
C ASN A 799 3.02 -3.21 -34.85
N ALA A 800 2.80 -3.96 -33.77
CA ALA A 800 2.31 -5.34 -33.83
C ALA A 800 0.97 -5.49 -34.56
N ALA A 801 0.07 -4.50 -34.46
CA ALA A 801 -1.24 -4.54 -35.13
C ALA A 801 -1.12 -4.50 -36.67
N TRP A 802 -0.12 -3.78 -37.19
CA TRP A 802 0.16 -3.74 -38.63
C TRP A 802 0.71 -5.07 -39.14
N ALA A 803 1.60 -5.70 -38.37
CA ALA A 803 2.12 -7.03 -38.67
C ALA A 803 1.01 -8.10 -38.63
N VAL A 804 0.10 -8.04 -37.65
CA VAL A 804 -1.07 -8.94 -37.60
C VAL A 804 -1.99 -8.73 -38.80
N ALA A 805 -2.30 -7.49 -39.17
CA ALA A 805 -3.15 -7.22 -40.35
C ALA A 805 -2.52 -7.70 -41.66
N LEU A 806 -1.19 -7.55 -41.82
CA LEU A 806 -0.45 -8.14 -42.93
C LEU A 806 -0.52 -9.67 -42.92
N ALA A 807 -0.37 -10.28 -41.74
CA ALA A 807 -0.47 -11.72 -41.58
C ALA A 807 -1.86 -12.24 -41.98
N ASP A 808 -2.93 -11.60 -41.53
CA ASP A 808 -4.30 -11.99 -41.87
C ASP A 808 -4.55 -11.91 -43.39
N LEU A 809 -4.03 -10.85 -44.05
CA LEU A 809 -4.10 -10.70 -45.50
C LEU A 809 -3.28 -11.77 -46.24
N ASP A 810 -2.08 -12.08 -45.76
CA ASP A 810 -1.20 -13.09 -46.36
C ASP A 810 -1.76 -14.51 -46.18
N LEU A 811 -2.33 -14.82 -45.02
CA LEU A 811 -3.04 -16.07 -44.77
C LEU A 811 -4.28 -16.19 -45.66
N ALA A 812 -5.10 -15.14 -45.77
CA ALA A 812 -6.29 -15.13 -46.62
C ALA A 812 -5.97 -15.23 -48.12
N THR A 813 -4.81 -14.71 -48.55
CA THR A 813 -4.35 -14.78 -49.95
C THR A 813 -3.55 -16.04 -50.28
N GLY A 814 -3.48 -17.01 -49.36
CA GLY A 814 -2.83 -18.30 -49.60
C GLY A 814 -1.30 -18.25 -49.52
N ARG A 815 -0.72 -17.30 -48.78
CA ARG A 815 0.72 -17.15 -48.51
C ARG A 815 1.04 -17.42 -47.03
N PRO A 816 0.87 -18.66 -46.55
CA PRO A 816 0.97 -18.97 -45.12
C PRO A 816 2.36 -18.75 -44.52
N ASP A 817 3.43 -18.97 -45.29
CA ASP A 817 4.79 -18.77 -44.79
C ASP A 817 5.05 -17.29 -44.47
N GLN A 818 4.65 -16.38 -45.35
CA GLN A 818 4.78 -14.95 -45.13
C GLN A 818 3.89 -14.47 -43.97
N GLY A 819 2.67 -14.99 -43.86
CA GLY A 819 1.78 -14.68 -42.75
C GLY A 819 2.34 -15.15 -41.40
N ILE A 820 2.98 -16.31 -41.36
CA ILE A 820 3.67 -16.83 -40.17
C ILE A 820 4.86 -15.93 -39.79
N GLU A 821 5.68 -15.49 -40.75
CA GLU A 821 6.78 -14.56 -40.48
C GLU A 821 6.29 -13.25 -39.86
N TRP A 822 5.19 -12.69 -40.37
CA TRP A 822 4.58 -11.49 -39.81
C TRP A 822 4.06 -11.71 -38.38
N LEU A 823 3.45 -12.86 -38.10
CA LEU A 823 3.00 -13.20 -36.74
C LEU A 823 4.16 -13.44 -35.78
N GLU A 824 5.27 -14.02 -36.23
CA GLU A 824 6.50 -14.15 -35.44
C GLU A 824 7.14 -12.79 -35.18
N GLU A 825 7.10 -11.85 -36.14
CA GLU A 825 7.51 -10.47 -35.93
C GLU A 825 6.61 -9.74 -34.94
N ALA A 826 5.29 -9.88 -35.06
CA ALA A 826 4.32 -9.32 -34.13
C ALA A 826 4.55 -9.84 -32.71
N ARG A 827 4.83 -11.14 -32.54
CA ARG A 827 5.13 -11.74 -31.24
C ARG A 827 6.43 -11.22 -30.63
N ARG A 828 7.44 -10.92 -31.45
CA ARG A 828 8.69 -10.29 -30.97
C ARG A 828 8.44 -8.86 -30.51
N MET A 829 7.56 -8.12 -31.17
CA MET A 829 7.18 -6.75 -30.76
C MET A 829 6.36 -6.75 -29.47
N ASP A 830 5.42 -7.69 -29.33
CA ASP A 830 4.56 -7.80 -28.16
C ASP A 830 4.37 -9.29 -27.72
N PRO A 831 5.26 -9.80 -26.86
CA PRO A 831 5.17 -11.17 -26.34
C PRO A 831 4.01 -11.39 -25.36
N ALA A 832 3.32 -10.34 -24.91
CA ALA A 832 2.19 -10.47 -23.99
C ALA A 832 0.85 -10.67 -24.73
N ARG A 833 0.77 -10.28 -26.00
CA ARG A 833 -0.44 -10.30 -26.81
C ARG A 833 -0.96 -11.72 -27.09
N ILE A 834 -2.11 -12.06 -26.50
CA ILE A 834 -2.71 -13.39 -26.57
C ILE A 834 -3.16 -13.70 -28.01
N GLU A 835 -3.74 -12.72 -28.71
CA GLU A 835 -4.28 -12.88 -30.06
C GLU A 835 -3.19 -13.31 -31.06
N THR A 836 -1.97 -12.77 -30.91
CA THR A 836 -0.84 -13.13 -31.76
C THR A 836 -0.39 -14.57 -31.54
N HIS A 837 -0.37 -15.05 -30.29
CA HIS A 837 -0.04 -16.44 -29.99
C HIS A 837 -1.08 -17.40 -30.54
N PHE A 838 -2.37 -17.06 -30.43
CA PHE A 838 -3.46 -17.84 -31.00
C PHE A 838 -3.40 -17.89 -32.53
N ALA A 839 -3.25 -16.74 -33.19
CA ALA A 839 -3.15 -16.66 -34.64
C ALA A 839 -1.93 -17.45 -35.16
N LEU A 840 -0.78 -17.30 -34.51
CA LEU A 840 0.44 -18.02 -34.88
C LEU A 840 0.32 -19.53 -34.65
N ALA A 841 -0.25 -19.94 -33.51
CA ALA A 841 -0.48 -21.36 -33.22
C ALA A 841 -1.45 -21.99 -34.23
N ARG A 842 -2.54 -21.31 -34.60
CA ARG A 842 -3.47 -21.76 -35.64
C ARG A 842 -2.81 -21.83 -37.02
N ALA A 843 -1.99 -20.84 -37.38
CA ALA A 843 -1.28 -20.83 -38.65
C ALA A 843 -0.27 -21.99 -38.76
N LYS A 844 0.54 -22.23 -37.71
CA LYS A 844 1.46 -23.38 -37.64
C LYS A 844 0.71 -24.72 -37.64
N ALA A 845 -0.40 -24.83 -36.89
CA ALA A 845 -1.24 -26.02 -36.89
C ALA A 845 -1.88 -26.31 -38.25
N GLY A 846 -2.31 -25.28 -38.98
CA GLY A 846 -2.82 -25.39 -40.34
C GLY A 846 -1.79 -25.89 -41.36
N ARG A 847 -0.49 -25.66 -41.09
CA ARG A 847 0.64 -26.23 -41.85
C ARG A 847 0.98 -27.66 -41.44
N GLY A 848 0.40 -28.18 -40.34
CA GLY A 848 0.70 -29.48 -39.77
C GLY A 848 1.83 -29.48 -38.72
N ASP A 849 2.40 -28.31 -38.40
CA ASP A 849 3.50 -28.16 -37.43
C ASP A 849 2.94 -28.07 -35.99
N HIS A 850 2.30 -29.14 -35.52
CA HIS A 850 1.60 -29.16 -34.23
C HIS A 850 2.52 -28.93 -33.01
N GLU A 851 3.74 -29.47 -33.02
CA GLU A 851 4.71 -29.20 -31.96
C GLU A 851 5.13 -27.72 -31.90
N ALA A 852 5.28 -27.08 -33.07
CA ALA A 852 5.57 -25.65 -33.13
C ALA A 852 4.38 -24.82 -32.60
N ALA A 853 3.14 -25.24 -32.88
CA ALA A 853 1.95 -24.62 -32.33
C ALA A 853 1.89 -24.74 -30.79
N VAL A 854 2.22 -25.92 -30.24
CA VAL A 854 2.33 -26.08 -28.77
C VAL A 854 3.42 -25.18 -28.19
N ALA A 855 4.60 -25.12 -28.83
CA ALA A 855 5.70 -24.25 -28.39
C ALA A 855 5.34 -22.76 -28.40
N VAL A 856 4.41 -22.35 -29.28
CA VAL A 856 3.85 -21.00 -29.29
C VAL A 856 2.89 -20.79 -28.11
N LEU A 857 2.11 -21.80 -27.71
CA LEU A 857 1.12 -21.68 -26.63
C LEU A 857 1.72 -21.83 -25.22
N SER A 858 2.77 -22.64 -25.03
CA SER A 858 3.36 -22.92 -23.70
C SER A 858 3.76 -21.68 -22.89
N PRO A 859 4.38 -20.63 -23.47
CA PRO A 859 4.72 -19.41 -22.73
C PRO A 859 3.51 -18.70 -22.11
N LEU A 860 2.30 -18.90 -22.68
CA LEU A 860 1.08 -18.36 -22.09
C LEU A 860 0.70 -19.03 -20.78
N LEU A 861 1.18 -20.24 -20.48
CA LEU A 861 0.97 -20.92 -19.20
C LEU A 861 2.08 -20.64 -18.19
N GLU A 862 3.33 -20.56 -18.65
CA GLU A 862 4.52 -20.41 -17.81
C GLU A 862 4.72 -18.97 -17.27
N GLY A 863 4.06 -17.97 -17.87
CA GLY A 863 4.09 -16.57 -17.43
C GLY A 863 3.11 -16.21 -16.30
N PRO A 864 3.04 -14.92 -15.91
CA PRO A 864 2.12 -14.43 -14.87
C PRO A 864 0.65 -14.70 -15.23
N PRO A 865 -0.27 -14.76 -14.23
CA PRO A 865 -1.70 -14.97 -14.47
C PRO A 865 -2.26 -14.06 -15.57
N ARG A 866 -3.01 -14.66 -16.48
CA ARG A 866 -3.61 -14.04 -17.68
C ARG A 866 -4.99 -14.68 -17.89
N PRO A 867 -5.97 -13.94 -18.44
CA PRO A 867 -7.31 -14.45 -18.69
C PRO A 867 -7.29 -15.41 -19.88
N LEU A 868 -6.88 -16.65 -19.63
CA LEU A 868 -6.97 -17.75 -20.59
C LEU A 868 -8.32 -18.43 -20.44
N ASP A 869 -8.94 -18.75 -21.56
CA ASP A 869 -10.28 -19.30 -21.63
C ASP A 869 -10.27 -20.75 -22.11
N LEU A 870 -11.47 -21.30 -22.31
CA LEU A 870 -11.65 -22.64 -22.82
C LEU A 870 -11.16 -22.80 -24.27
N ALA A 871 -11.15 -21.73 -25.07
CA ALA A 871 -10.64 -21.76 -26.44
C ALA A 871 -9.12 -21.99 -26.48
N PHE A 872 -8.38 -21.42 -25.52
CA PHE A 872 -6.98 -21.76 -25.29
C PHE A 872 -6.80 -23.26 -25.04
N VAL A 873 -7.56 -23.81 -24.10
CA VAL A 873 -7.46 -25.22 -23.67
C VAL A 873 -7.75 -26.17 -24.83
N ARG A 874 -8.80 -25.90 -25.62
CA ARG A 874 -9.15 -26.67 -26.83
C ARG A 874 -8.01 -26.69 -27.85
N LEU A 875 -7.46 -25.51 -28.17
CA LEU A 875 -6.37 -25.39 -29.14
C LEU A 875 -5.10 -26.09 -28.64
N LEU A 876 -4.83 -26.02 -27.34
CA LEU A 876 -3.70 -26.71 -26.72
C LEU A 876 -3.88 -28.24 -26.72
N GLU A 877 -5.05 -28.75 -26.32
CA GLU A 877 -5.37 -30.19 -26.36
C GLU A 877 -5.22 -30.75 -27.78
N GLU A 878 -5.80 -30.08 -28.77
CA GLU A 878 -5.77 -30.53 -30.17
C GLU A 878 -4.32 -30.66 -30.68
N ASN A 879 -3.48 -29.64 -30.44
CA ASN A 879 -2.10 -29.64 -30.91
C ASN A 879 -1.22 -30.60 -30.11
N LEU A 880 -1.47 -30.81 -28.81
CA LEU A 880 -0.80 -31.86 -28.04
C LEU A 880 -1.18 -33.26 -28.54
N ALA A 881 -2.45 -33.50 -28.85
CA ALA A 881 -2.91 -34.80 -29.36
C ALA A 881 -2.29 -35.11 -30.73
N LYS A 882 -2.38 -34.15 -31.67
CA LYS A 882 -1.83 -34.29 -33.03
C LYS A 882 -0.29 -34.24 -33.08
N GLY A 883 0.35 -33.59 -32.10
CA GLY A 883 1.81 -33.59 -31.92
C GLY A 883 2.39 -34.89 -31.36
N GLY A 884 1.55 -35.89 -31.01
CA GLY A 884 2.03 -37.16 -30.45
C GLY A 884 2.31 -37.10 -28.95
N ARG A 885 1.65 -36.19 -28.24
CA ARG A 885 1.79 -35.95 -26.79
C ARG A 885 0.52 -36.32 -26.01
N PRO A 886 0.06 -37.60 -26.05
CA PRO A 886 -1.26 -38.01 -25.57
C PRO A 886 -1.47 -37.83 -24.06
N HIS A 887 -0.42 -38.00 -23.24
CA HIS A 887 -0.54 -37.80 -21.79
C HIS A 887 -0.80 -36.34 -21.43
N GLN A 888 -0.19 -35.39 -22.15
CA GLN A 888 -0.35 -33.96 -21.90
C GLN A 888 -1.64 -33.44 -22.53
N ALA A 889 -2.02 -33.97 -23.70
CA ALA A 889 -3.35 -33.74 -24.27
C ALA A 889 -4.45 -34.17 -23.30
N TRP A 890 -4.24 -35.28 -22.58
CA TRP A 890 -5.18 -35.69 -21.54
C TRP A 890 -5.27 -34.71 -20.37
N VAL A 891 -4.15 -34.15 -19.91
CA VAL A 891 -4.16 -33.10 -18.87
C VAL A 891 -4.95 -31.88 -19.35
N ALA A 892 -4.79 -31.49 -20.62
CA ALA A 892 -5.61 -30.43 -21.21
C ALA A 892 -7.10 -30.82 -21.29
N ARG A 893 -7.41 -32.10 -21.54
CA ARG A 893 -8.79 -32.63 -21.49
C ARG A 893 -9.39 -32.61 -20.08
N GLU A 894 -8.59 -32.92 -19.05
CA GLU A 894 -9.02 -32.79 -17.64
C GLU A 894 -9.39 -31.34 -17.32
N LEU A 895 -8.59 -30.38 -17.79
CA LEU A 895 -8.89 -28.95 -17.68
C LEU A 895 -10.14 -28.56 -18.49
N ARG A 896 -10.35 -29.14 -19.67
CA ARG A 896 -11.59 -28.95 -20.45
C ARG A 896 -12.82 -29.52 -19.73
N GLY A 897 -12.67 -30.63 -19.03
CA GLY A 897 -13.68 -31.21 -18.14
C GLY A 897 -14.05 -30.33 -16.96
N LEU A 898 -13.08 -29.65 -16.34
CA LEU A 898 -13.34 -28.59 -15.37
C LEU A 898 -14.20 -27.47 -15.97
N GLY A 899 -13.99 -27.18 -17.25
CA GLY A 899 -14.75 -26.22 -18.03
C GLY A 899 -16.18 -26.61 -18.36
N GLY A 900 -16.60 -27.85 -18.05
CA GLY A 900 -17.88 -28.39 -18.48
C GLY A 900 -17.96 -28.71 -19.99
N ASP A 901 -16.80 -28.83 -20.65
CA ASP A 901 -16.69 -28.86 -22.12
C ASP A 901 -16.29 -30.24 -22.66
N LEU A 902 -16.86 -31.29 -22.09
CA LEU A 902 -16.69 -32.67 -22.55
C LEU A 902 -18.04 -33.22 -23.01
N ASP A 903 -18.03 -33.94 -24.13
CA ASP A 903 -19.20 -34.72 -24.52
C ASP A 903 -19.38 -35.97 -23.62
N GLU A 904 -20.53 -36.65 -23.72
CA GLU A 904 -20.83 -37.83 -22.89
C GLU A 904 -19.80 -38.96 -23.08
N THR A 905 -19.24 -39.10 -24.27
CA THR A 905 -18.25 -40.15 -24.59
C THR A 905 -16.89 -39.82 -23.98
N GLU A 906 -16.48 -38.56 -24.04
CA GLU A 906 -15.27 -38.03 -23.42
C GLU A 906 -15.36 -38.08 -21.90
N ALA A 907 -16.51 -37.69 -21.33
CA ALA A 907 -16.78 -37.79 -19.90
C ALA A 907 -16.80 -39.24 -19.41
N ALA A 908 -17.38 -40.17 -20.18
CA ALA A 908 -17.35 -41.60 -19.87
C ALA A 908 -15.91 -42.17 -19.94
N ALA A 909 -15.14 -41.79 -20.97
CA ALA A 909 -13.74 -42.18 -21.10
C ALA A 909 -12.88 -41.69 -19.92
N MET A 910 -13.19 -40.50 -19.37
CA MET A 910 -12.54 -40.00 -18.16
C MET A 910 -12.90 -40.79 -16.91
N ARG A 911 -14.16 -41.17 -16.70
CA ARG A 911 -14.60 -41.94 -15.52
C ARG A 911 -14.04 -43.37 -15.50
N VAL A 912 -13.84 -43.97 -16.67
CA VAL A 912 -13.37 -45.37 -16.79
C VAL A 912 -11.84 -45.47 -16.74
N ARG A 913 -11.12 -44.35 -16.89
CA ARG A 913 -9.65 -44.37 -16.86
C ARG A 913 -9.15 -44.78 -15.47
N ARG A 914 -8.57 -45.98 -15.41
CA ARG A 914 -7.71 -46.39 -14.29
C ARG A 914 -6.31 -45.89 -14.55
N PHE A 915 -5.77 -45.12 -13.62
CA PHE A 915 -4.34 -44.84 -13.62
C PHE A 915 -3.60 -46.16 -13.37
N PRO A 916 -2.50 -46.45 -14.09
CA PRO A 916 -1.66 -47.58 -13.75
C PRO A 916 -1.30 -47.46 -12.26
N GLY A 917 -1.61 -48.49 -11.46
CA GLY A 917 -1.19 -48.52 -10.07
C GLY A 917 0.32 -48.33 -10.02
N ILE A 918 0.81 -47.51 -9.10
CA ILE A 918 2.22 -47.10 -9.08
C ILE A 918 3.11 -48.34 -9.00
N SER A 919 3.84 -48.63 -10.08
CA SER A 919 4.71 -49.82 -10.14
C SER A 919 5.96 -49.61 -9.29
N ALA A 920 6.85 -50.61 -9.20
CA ALA A 920 8.11 -50.52 -8.47
C ALA A 920 9.10 -49.55 -9.16
N GLY A 921 8.79 -48.26 -9.16
CA GLY A 921 9.68 -47.17 -9.57
C GLY A 921 10.74 -46.89 -8.50
N GLU A 922 11.82 -46.24 -8.91
CA GLU A 922 12.84 -45.77 -7.97
C GLU A 922 12.27 -44.66 -7.07
N PRO A 923 12.62 -44.64 -5.77
CA PRO A 923 12.22 -43.56 -4.88
C PRO A 923 12.80 -42.23 -5.36
N ILE A 924 11.98 -41.18 -5.46
CA ILE A 924 12.44 -39.85 -5.87
C ILE A 924 13.25 -39.15 -4.77
N ALA A 925 13.09 -39.57 -3.50
CA ALA A 925 13.72 -39.02 -2.30
C ALA A 925 13.62 -37.49 -2.16
N ALA A 926 13.93 -36.95 -0.98
CA ALA A 926 13.84 -35.50 -0.74
C ALA A 926 14.69 -34.67 -1.73
N ARG A 927 15.88 -35.16 -2.11
CA ARG A 927 16.77 -34.47 -3.06
C ARG A 927 16.20 -34.41 -4.48
N GLY A 928 15.54 -35.47 -4.96
CA GLY A 928 14.91 -35.46 -6.27
C GLY A 928 13.69 -34.55 -6.33
N VAL A 929 12.87 -34.52 -5.26
CA VAL A 929 11.76 -33.57 -5.13
C VAL A 929 12.26 -32.12 -5.23
N ARG A 930 13.32 -31.77 -4.49
CA ARG A 930 13.95 -30.44 -4.56
C ARG A 930 14.51 -30.11 -5.94
N SER A 931 15.09 -31.08 -6.63
CA SER A 931 15.82 -30.82 -7.88
C SER A 931 14.93 -30.75 -9.12
N PHE A 932 13.85 -31.54 -9.15
CA PHE A 932 13.04 -31.75 -10.35
C PHE A 932 11.56 -31.36 -10.20
N VAL A 933 11.08 -31.16 -8.97
CA VAL A 933 9.67 -30.82 -8.72
C VAL A 933 9.52 -29.37 -8.25
N MET A 934 10.39 -28.93 -7.34
CA MET A 934 10.34 -27.59 -6.78
C MET A 934 10.66 -26.50 -7.83
N PRO A 935 9.78 -25.49 -8.00
CA PRO A 935 9.99 -24.43 -8.99
C PRO A 935 11.07 -23.40 -8.59
N GLY A 936 11.51 -22.62 -9.58
CA GLY A 936 12.27 -21.37 -9.36
C GLY A 936 13.72 -21.55 -8.88
N GLY A 937 14.30 -22.75 -9.01
CA GLY A 937 15.67 -23.02 -8.55
C GLY A 937 15.84 -23.04 -7.03
N MET A 938 14.76 -22.80 -6.27
CA MET A 938 14.78 -22.72 -4.81
C MET A 938 15.17 -24.04 -4.15
N GLY A 939 14.94 -25.18 -4.80
CA GLY A 939 15.38 -26.48 -4.28
C GLY A 939 16.90 -26.63 -4.14
N ARG A 940 17.70 -25.69 -4.67
CA ARG A 940 19.16 -25.62 -4.48
C ARG A 940 19.59 -24.81 -3.26
N HIS A 941 18.65 -24.16 -2.57
CA HIS A 941 18.95 -23.33 -1.41
C HIS A 941 19.43 -24.19 -0.24
N ALA A 942 20.55 -23.81 0.39
CA ALA A 942 21.20 -24.60 1.45
C ALA A 942 20.32 -24.84 2.70
N LEU A 943 19.31 -23.97 2.91
CA LEU A 943 18.31 -24.16 3.96
C LEU A 943 17.63 -25.53 3.90
N TRP A 944 17.40 -26.07 2.70
CA TRP A 944 16.75 -27.36 2.56
C TRP A 944 17.63 -28.52 3.03
N ASP A 945 18.94 -28.38 2.99
CA ASP A 945 19.85 -29.37 3.54
C ASP A 945 19.85 -29.31 5.07
N ALA A 946 19.69 -28.11 5.66
CA ALA A 946 19.44 -27.97 7.09
C ALA A 946 18.07 -28.53 7.50
N ALA A 947 17.02 -28.28 6.70
CA ALA A 947 15.68 -28.85 6.92
C ALA A 947 15.69 -30.38 6.90
N ALA A 948 16.46 -31.01 6.01
CA ALA A 948 16.57 -32.48 5.97
C ALA A 948 17.09 -33.09 7.28
N VAL A 949 17.85 -32.34 8.09
CA VAL A 949 18.35 -32.79 9.41
C VAL A 949 17.24 -32.91 10.45
N THR A 950 16.09 -32.25 10.25
CA THR A 950 14.94 -32.33 11.17
C THR A 950 14.27 -33.70 11.16
N LEU A 951 14.51 -34.52 10.13
CA LEU A 951 13.95 -35.87 10.00
C LEU A 951 14.32 -36.73 11.22
N GLY A 952 13.30 -37.25 11.90
CA GLY A 952 13.41 -38.04 13.12
C GLY A 952 13.70 -37.24 14.41
N ILE A 953 13.82 -35.91 14.35
CA ILE A 953 13.89 -35.02 15.53
C ILE A 953 12.81 -33.94 15.54
N GLY A 954 11.91 -33.90 14.56
CA GLY A 954 10.88 -32.87 14.44
C GLY A 954 10.10 -32.64 15.75
N GLY A 955 9.61 -33.70 16.39
CA GLY A 955 8.87 -33.58 17.65
C GLY A 955 9.68 -33.07 18.85
N LYS A 956 11.02 -33.08 18.77
CA LYS A 956 11.92 -32.47 19.78
C LYS A 956 12.17 -30.99 19.52
N LEU A 957 12.00 -30.54 18.28
CA LEU A 957 12.15 -29.14 17.87
C LEU A 957 10.85 -28.37 18.12
N HIS A 958 9.73 -28.93 17.69
CA HIS A 958 8.39 -28.40 17.96
C HIS A 958 7.39 -29.57 17.94
N LYS A 959 6.68 -29.78 19.04
CA LYS A 959 5.76 -30.92 19.22
C LYS A 959 4.42 -30.61 18.56
N LEU A 960 3.90 -31.57 17.79
CA LEU A 960 2.52 -31.57 17.29
C LEU A 960 1.87 -32.86 17.76
N GLY A 961 1.02 -32.77 18.79
CA GLY A 961 0.40 -33.94 19.42
C GLY A 961 -0.73 -34.54 18.57
N LEU A 962 -0.95 -35.86 18.66
CA LEU A 962 -2.09 -36.50 18.00
C LEU A 962 -3.42 -35.87 18.44
N SER A 963 -3.54 -35.57 19.73
CA SER A 963 -4.74 -34.98 20.33
C SER A 963 -5.04 -33.57 19.83
N GLU A 964 -4.00 -32.77 19.56
CA GLU A 964 -4.12 -31.40 19.03
C GLU A 964 -4.69 -31.42 17.60
N LEU A 965 -4.40 -32.49 16.86
CA LEU A 965 -4.92 -32.76 15.53
C LEU A 965 -6.21 -33.59 15.53
N GLY A 966 -6.86 -33.78 16.69
CA GLY A 966 -8.14 -34.51 16.76
C GLY A 966 -8.02 -36.04 16.59
N ALA A 967 -6.83 -36.60 16.76
CA ALA A 967 -6.58 -38.04 16.67
C ALA A 967 -5.98 -38.62 17.96
N SER A 968 -5.92 -39.94 18.03
CA SER A 968 -5.35 -40.68 19.14
C SER A 968 -4.64 -41.93 18.64
N SER A 969 -3.84 -42.56 19.51
CA SER A 969 -3.18 -43.84 19.19
C SER A 969 -4.16 -44.98 18.90
N ARG A 970 -5.45 -44.85 19.25
CA ARG A 970 -6.51 -45.83 18.92
C ARG A 970 -6.93 -45.78 17.46
N ASP A 971 -6.70 -44.65 16.80
CA ASP A 971 -7.11 -44.40 15.40
C ASP A 971 -6.10 -44.97 14.39
N ARG A 972 -5.08 -45.70 14.88
CA ARG A 972 -4.00 -46.29 14.10
C ARG A 972 -4.50 -47.39 13.14
N VAL A 973 -4.15 -47.27 11.87
CA VAL A 973 -4.32 -48.31 10.84
C VAL A 973 -3.08 -49.21 10.80
N LYS A 974 -3.19 -50.42 11.35
CA LYS A 974 -2.08 -51.38 11.43
C LYS A 974 -1.56 -51.81 10.05
N PRO A 975 -0.26 -52.18 9.89
CA PRO A 975 0.33 -52.60 8.61
C PRO A 975 -0.33 -53.74 7.84
N LYS A 976 -1.07 -54.62 8.53
CA LYS A 976 -1.81 -55.72 7.91
C LYS A 976 -3.32 -55.53 7.97
N ALA A 977 -3.78 -54.33 8.34
CA ALA A 977 -5.21 -54.02 8.37
C ALA A 977 -5.77 -53.95 6.95
N LEU A 978 -6.95 -54.53 6.76
CA LEU A 978 -7.65 -54.52 5.47
C LEU A 978 -8.37 -53.17 5.29
N HIS A 979 -7.59 -52.10 5.13
CA HIS A 979 -8.09 -50.72 4.99
C HIS A 979 -7.70 -50.15 3.61
N PRO A 980 -8.63 -49.51 2.86
CA PRO A 980 -8.39 -49.06 1.47
C PRO A 980 -7.24 -48.06 1.35
N LEU A 981 -7.04 -47.20 2.34
CA LEU A 981 -5.94 -46.22 2.33
C LEU A 981 -4.55 -46.83 2.62
N ARG A 982 -4.48 -48.03 3.23
CA ARG A 982 -3.20 -48.58 3.70
C ARG A 982 -2.24 -48.90 2.56
N PRO A 983 -2.64 -49.61 1.48
CA PRO A 983 -1.76 -49.87 0.35
C PRO A 983 -1.27 -48.60 -0.34
N LEU A 984 -2.14 -47.60 -0.49
CA LEU A 984 -1.82 -46.29 -1.08
C LEU A 984 -0.80 -45.54 -0.22
N PHE A 985 -0.98 -45.54 1.09
CA PHE A 985 -0.07 -44.95 2.05
C PHE A 985 1.32 -45.62 2.02
N ASP A 986 1.39 -46.95 2.11
CA ASP A 986 2.67 -47.69 2.07
C ASP A 986 3.43 -47.48 0.74
N GLN A 987 2.69 -47.29 -0.35
CA GLN A 987 3.25 -46.97 -1.66
C GLN A 987 3.83 -45.55 -1.71
N LEU A 988 3.12 -44.56 -1.17
CA LEU A 988 3.60 -43.17 -1.05
C LEU A 988 4.87 -43.08 -0.20
N LEU A 989 4.93 -43.79 0.93
CA LEU A 989 6.12 -43.84 1.77
C LEU A 989 7.33 -44.40 1.00
N ARG A 990 7.14 -45.49 0.25
CA ARG A 990 8.22 -46.07 -0.57
C ARG A 990 8.74 -45.09 -1.62
N ILE A 991 7.85 -44.41 -2.35
CA ILE A 991 8.25 -43.46 -3.41
C ILE A 991 8.99 -42.24 -2.84
N LEU A 992 8.52 -41.72 -1.71
CA LEU A 992 9.13 -40.56 -1.05
C LEU A 992 10.39 -40.94 -0.25
N GLY A 993 10.69 -42.23 -0.09
CA GLY A 993 11.82 -42.71 0.70
C GLY A 993 11.63 -42.49 2.21
N LEU A 994 10.37 -42.48 2.67
CA LEU A 994 10.01 -42.31 4.08
C LEU A 994 9.89 -43.68 4.76
N THR A 995 10.45 -43.78 5.96
CA THR A 995 10.38 -44.97 6.83
C THR A 995 9.84 -44.56 8.20
N GLU A 996 9.23 -45.48 8.94
CA GLU A 996 8.75 -45.24 10.31
C GLU A 996 7.69 -44.12 10.40
N VAL A 997 6.72 -44.12 9.48
CA VAL A 997 5.55 -43.22 9.53
C VAL A 997 4.30 -44.05 9.75
N GLU A 998 3.49 -43.66 10.73
CA GLU A 998 2.24 -44.34 11.07
C GLU A 998 1.04 -43.66 10.41
N LEU A 999 -0.01 -44.43 10.12
CA LEU A 999 -1.27 -43.93 9.55
C LEU A 999 -2.35 -43.94 10.64
N ALA A 1000 -3.00 -42.80 10.85
CA ALA A 1000 -4.20 -42.68 11.68
C ALA A 1000 -5.37 -42.13 10.85
N VAL A 1001 -6.56 -42.71 11.07
CA VAL A 1001 -7.81 -42.30 10.39
C VAL A 1001 -8.79 -41.84 11.45
N SER A 1002 -9.18 -40.56 11.42
CA SER A 1002 -10.07 -39.95 12.42
C SER A 1002 -11.21 -39.19 11.75
N ASP A 1003 -12.38 -39.20 12.38
CA ASP A 1003 -13.58 -38.46 11.96
C ASP A 1003 -13.55 -36.98 12.41
N ARG A 1004 -12.62 -36.61 13.29
CA ARG A 1004 -12.51 -35.26 13.88
C ARG A 1004 -11.57 -34.32 13.11
N VAL A 1005 -11.01 -34.78 12.01
CA VAL A 1005 -10.01 -34.04 11.22
C VAL A 1005 -10.62 -33.67 9.88
N SER A 1006 -10.43 -32.43 9.45
CA SER A 1006 -10.98 -31.91 8.19
C SER A 1006 -10.05 -32.11 6.98
N GLY A 1007 -8.78 -32.44 7.19
CA GLY A 1007 -7.79 -32.62 6.12
C GLY A 1007 -6.57 -33.44 6.58
N ALA A 1008 -5.71 -33.82 5.64
CA ALA A 1008 -4.53 -34.62 5.96
C ALA A 1008 -3.41 -33.77 6.60
N ALA A 1009 -2.88 -34.21 7.75
CA ALA A 1009 -1.86 -33.49 8.51
C ALA A 1009 -0.81 -34.44 9.15
N ILE A 1010 0.33 -33.89 9.56
CA ILE A 1010 1.40 -34.64 10.23
C ILE A 1010 1.39 -34.37 11.74
N ALA A 1011 1.30 -35.41 12.56
CA ALA A 1011 1.59 -35.36 14.00
C ALA A 1011 3.02 -35.85 14.28
N LEU A 1012 3.64 -35.35 15.33
CA LEU A 1012 5.02 -35.65 15.74
C LEU A 1012 5.06 -36.12 17.20
N GLU A 1013 4.55 -37.33 17.44
CA GLU A 1013 4.48 -37.95 18.77
C GLU A 1013 5.17 -39.32 18.77
N GLY A 1014 6.45 -39.31 19.16
CA GLY A 1014 7.34 -40.46 18.99
C GLY A 1014 7.81 -40.55 17.54
N GLU A 1015 7.17 -41.43 16.77
CA GLU A 1015 7.31 -41.52 15.30
C GLU A 1015 6.37 -40.51 14.62
N PRO A 1016 6.63 -40.04 13.38
CA PRO A 1016 5.68 -39.22 12.63
C PRO A 1016 4.39 -39.97 12.29
N TRP A 1017 3.24 -39.31 12.39
CA TRP A 1017 1.94 -39.86 12.03
C TRP A 1017 1.31 -39.04 10.91
N LEU A 1018 0.86 -39.69 9.85
CA LEU A 1018 -0.08 -39.10 8.91
C LEU A 1018 -1.49 -39.33 9.45
N VAL A 1019 -2.18 -38.24 9.79
CA VAL A 1019 -3.58 -38.25 10.22
C VAL A 1019 -4.45 -37.83 9.05
N VAL A 1020 -5.45 -38.64 8.69
CA VAL A 1020 -6.36 -38.38 7.57
C VAL A 1020 -7.84 -38.50 7.98
N PRO A 1021 -8.76 -37.77 7.31
CA PRO A 1021 -10.19 -37.90 7.56
C PRO A 1021 -10.72 -39.29 7.14
N THR A 1022 -11.69 -39.82 7.89
CA THR A 1022 -12.38 -41.09 7.55
C THR A 1022 -13.00 -41.08 6.15
N ALA A 1023 -13.55 -39.93 5.73
CA ALA A 1023 -14.16 -39.76 4.41
C ALA A 1023 -13.18 -40.00 3.24
N LEU A 1024 -11.86 -39.88 3.48
CA LEU A 1024 -10.85 -40.07 2.43
C LEU A 1024 -10.85 -41.50 1.86
N ALA A 1025 -11.30 -42.48 2.66
CA ALA A 1025 -11.39 -43.88 2.25
C ALA A 1025 -12.46 -44.13 1.17
N GLU A 1026 -13.46 -43.25 1.07
CA GLU A 1026 -14.58 -43.35 0.13
C GLU A 1026 -14.32 -42.59 -1.18
N TRP A 1027 -13.25 -41.79 -1.22
CA TRP A 1027 -12.91 -40.94 -2.35
C TRP A 1027 -12.16 -41.72 -3.44
N PRO A 1028 -12.18 -41.25 -4.70
CA PRO A 1028 -11.39 -41.85 -5.76
C PRO A 1028 -9.91 -41.97 -5.39
N GLU A 1029 -9.26 -43.06 -5.79
CA GLU A 1029 -7.86 -43.36 -5.41
C GLU A 1029 -6.91 -42.19 -5.72
N GLY A 1030 -7.05 -41.55 -6.90
CA GLY A 1030 -6.25 -40.39 -7.28
C GLY A 1030 -6.37 -39.22 -6.30
N HIS A 1031 -7.56 -39.03 -5.72
CA HIS A 1031 -7.83 -37.98 -4.73
C HIS A 1031 -7.27 -38.31 -3.37
N ALA A 1032 -7.42 -39.57 -2.94
CA ALA A 1032 -6.80 -40.07 -1.72
C ALA A 1032 -5.28 -39.92 -1.77
N VAL A 1033 -4.66 -40.30 -2.90
CA VAL A 1033 -3.22 -40.16 -3.16
C VAL A 1033 -2.79 -38.70 -3.17
N ALA A 1034 -3.48 -37.83 -3.91
CA ALA A 1034 -3.17 -36.39 -3.98
C ALA A 1034 -3.26 -35.71 -2.61
N THR A 1035 -4.27 -36.05 -1.82
CA THR A 1035 -4.49 -35.48 -0.48
C THR A 1035 -3.42 -35.93 0.52
N MET A 1036 -3.04 -37.22 0.51
CA MET A 1036 -1.96 -37.74 1.38
C MET A 1036 -0.57 -37.27 0.93
N ALA A 1037 -0.35 -37.09 -0.36
CA ALA A 1037 0.94 -36.70 -0.92
C ALA A 1037 1.46 -35.36 -0.35
N ARG A 1038 0.58 -34.37 -0.19
CA ARG A 1038 0.97 -33.02 0.26
C ARG A 1038 1.68 -33.01 1.64
N PRO A 1039 1.07 -33.49 2.73
CA PRO A 1039 1.73 -33.55 4.03
C PRO A 1039 2.95 -34.50 4.06
N LEU A 1040 2.93 -35.59 3.29
CA LEU A 1040 4.08 -36.49 3.20
C LEU A 1040 5.27 -35.86 2.47
N VAL A 1041 5.04 -34.99 1.47
CA VAL A 1041 6.10 -34.22 0.81
C VAL A 1041 6.71 -33.21 1.77
N ARG A 1042 5.90 -32.52 2.58
CA ARG A 1042 6.41 -31.64 3.66
C ARG A 1042 7.29 -32.40 4.65
N LEU A 1043 6.85 -33.59 5.06
CA LEU A 1043 7.63 -34.48 5.93
C LEU A 1043 8.95 -34.86 5.24
N ALA A 1044 8.92 -35.32 3.98
CA ALA A 1044 10.12 -35.69 3.23
C ALA A 1044 11.11 -34.54 3.04
N LEU A 1045 10.63 -33.30 2.90
CA LEU A 1045 11.45 -32.09 2.81
C LEU A 1045 11.92 -31.56 4.18
N GLY A 1046 11.58 -32.23 5.29
CA GLY A 1046 12.02 -31.86 6.63
C GLY A 1046 11.30 -30.64 7.21
N VAL A 1047 10.08 -30.37 6.74
CA VAL A 1047 9.24 -29.25 7.18
C VAL A 1047 7.80 -29.69 7.53
N PRO A 1048 7.62 -30.73 8.37
CA PRO A 1048 6.31 -31.32 8.65
C PRO A 1048 5.30 -30.36 9.31
N TRP A 1049 5.77 -29.28 9.93
CA TRP A 1049 4.93 -28.28 10.61
C TRP A 1049 4.16 -27.36 9.66
N LEU A 1050 4.62 -27.25 8.41
CA LEU A 1050 4.02 -26.33 7.45
C LEU A 1050 2.56 -26.73 7.16
N GLY A 1051 1.65 -25.76 7.25
CA GLY A 1051 0.20 -25.96 7.10
C GLY A 1051 -0.55 -26.24 8.41
N VAL A 1052 0.14 -26.38 9.54
CA VAL A 1052 -0.44 -26.38 10.89
C VAL A 1052 0.13 -25.20 11.71
N VAL A 1053 1.43 -24.94 11.56
CA VAL A 1053 2.16 -23.86 12.23
C VAL A 1053 2.39 -22.68 11.26
N ASP A 1054 2.44 -21.45 11.78
CA ASP A 1054 2.68 -20.24 10.99
C ASP A 1054 4.02 -20.33 10.22
N PRO A 1055 4.07 -19.98 8.92
CA PRO A 1055 5.29 -20.08 8.11
C PRO A 1055 6.51 -19.31 8.66
N HIS A 1056 6.29 -18.20 9.38
CA HIS A 1056 7.39 -17.43 9.99
C HIS A 1056 8.02 -18.21 11.15
N GLU A 1057 7.20 -18.92 11.92
CA GLU A 1057 7.64 -19.79 13.02
C GLU A 1057 8.42 -21.00 12.49
N VAL A 1058 7.94 -21.61 11.40
CA VAL A 1058 8.66 -22.71 10.72
C VAL A 1058 10.04 -22.24 10.24
N LEU A 1059 10.12 -21.04 9.65
CA LEU A 1059 11.41 -20.47 9.26
C LEU A 1059 12.29 -20.10 10.46
N ALA A 1060 11.73 -19.59 11.56
CA ALA A 1060 12.48 -19.31 12.79
C ALA A 1060 13.13 -20.58 13.36
N LEU A 1061 12.39 -21.69 13.37
CA LEU A 1061 12.89 -23.01 13.77
C LEU A 1061 14.04 -23.48 12.86
N LEU A 1062 13.89 -23.36 11.54
CA LEU A 1062 14.95 -23.74 10.60
C LEU A 1062 16.19 -22.81 10.69
N VAL A 1063 15.98 -21.52 10.93
CA VAL A 1063 17.07 -20.55 11.18
C VAL A 1063 17.81 -20.90 12.47
N ALA A 1064 17.10 -21.24 13.56
CA ALA A 1064 17.70 -21.68 14.82
C ALA A 1064 18.56 -22.96 14.64
N LEU A 1065 18.10 -23.88 13.77
CA LEU A 1065 18.84 -25.09 13.41
C LEU A 1065 20.09 -24.76 12.57
N ALA A 1066 19.97 -23.89 11.57
CA ALA A 1066 21.10 -23.45 10.74
C ALA A 1066 22.15 -22.68 11.55
N ARG A 1067 21.73 -21.87 12.52
CA ARG A 1067 22.61 -21.09 13.42
C ARG A 1067 23.48 -21.93 14.35
N GLN A 1068 23.22 -23.23 14.46
CA GLN A 1068 24.14 -24.15 15.17
C GLN A 1068 25.52 -24.22 14.50
N VAL A 1069 25.62 -23.90 13.21
CA VAL A 1069 26.85 -23.97 12.41
C VAL A 1069 27.13 -22.70 11.59
N SER A 1070 26.10 -21.88 11.31
CA SER A 1070 26.22 -20.61 10.60
C SER A 1070 25.51 -19.49 11.39
N PRO A 1071 26.21 -18.82 12.34
CA PRO A 1071 25.58 -17.87 13.28
C PRO A 1071 24.85 -16.69 12.63
N ASN A 1072 25.28 -16.30 11.43
CA ASN A 1072 24.73 -15.14 10.70
C ASN A 1072 23.58 -15.51 9.75
N PHE A 1073 23.22 -16.79 9.63
CA PHE A 1073 22.12 -17.22 8.78
C PHE A 1073 20.79 -16.60 9.25
N THR A 1074 19.93 -16.20 8.31
CA THR A 1074 18.69 -15.46 8.59
C THR A 1074 17.67 -15.61 7.45
N ALA A 1075 16.44 -15.17 7.69
CA ALA A 1075 15.33 -15.16 6.75
C ALA A 1075 14.60 -13.81 6.79
N THR A 1076 13.74 -13.54 5.82
CA THR A 1076 13.00 -12.29 5.65
C THR A 1076 11.48 -12.52 5.70
N PRO A 1077 10.69 -11.62 6.31
CA PRO A 1077 11.08 -10.37 6.96
C PRO A 1077 11.76 -10.59 8.32
N ARG A 1078 12.91 -9.92 8.52
CA ARG A 1078 13.76 -10.14 9.71
C ARG A 1078 13.07 -9.68 10.99
N GLU A 1079 12.28 -8.61 10.92
CA GLU A 1079 11.62 -8.02 12.09
C GLU A 1079 10.62 -8.97 12.74
N ARG A 1080 10.08 -9.91 11.95
CA ARG A 1080 9.11 -10.92 12.43
C ARG A 1080 9.77 -12.25 12.79
N ILE A 1081 10.79 -12.67 12.04
CA ILE A 1081 11.41 -13.99 12.24
C ILE A 1081 12.46 -13.95 13.37
N GLU A 1082 13.32 -12.93 13.41
CA GLU A 1082 14.43 -12.84 14.39
C GLU A 1082 13.97 -12.90 15.86
N PRO A 1083 12.86 -12.25 16.28
CA PRO A 1083 12.40 -12.35 17.66
C PRO A 1083 12.00 -13.76 18.10
N MET A 1084 11.62 -14.64 17.16
CA MET A 1084 11.17 -16.01 17.43
C MET A 1084 12.32 -17.03 17.47
N VAL A 1085 13.45 -16.72 16.83
CA VAL A 1085 14.62 -17.63 16.75
C VAL A 1085 15.14 -18.08 18.13
N PRO A 1086 15.25 -17.22 19.15
CA PRO A 1086 15.74 -17.62 20.47
C PRO A 1086 14.92 -18.73 21.15
N GLU A 1087 13.61 -18.79 20.88
CA GLU A 1087 12.71 -19.80 21.46
C GLU A 1087 13.08 -21.21 20.99
N TYR A 1088 13.51 -21.34 19.73
CA TYR A 1088 13.91 -22.63 19.13
C TYR A 1088 15.40 -22.95 19.30
N ASP A 1089 16.26 -21.99 19.66
CA ASP A 1089 17.71 -22.23 19.78
C ASP A 1089 18.01 -23.28 20.88
N ALA A 1090 17.35 -23.17 22.04
CA ALA A 1090 17.53 -24.14 23.11
C ALA A 1090 17.00 -25.54 22.74
N ALA A 1091 15.93 -25.62 21.93
CA ALA A 1091 15.38 -26.88 21.44
C ALA A 1091 16.29 -27.50 20.37
N ALA A 1092 16.78 -26.71 19.42
CA ALA A 1092 17.74 -27.14 18.40
C ALA A 1092 19.04 -27.67 19.01
N ARG A 1093 19.62 -26.96 19.98
CA ARG A 1093 20.83 -27.40 20.71
C ARG A 1093 20.64 -28.75 21.41
N ARG A 1094 19.47 -28.98 22.00
CA ARG A 1094 19.13 -30.24 22.71
C ARG A 1094 18.79 -31.39 21.77
N ALA A 1095 18.14 -31.10 20.64
CA ALA A 1095 17.66 -32.11 19.69
C ALA A 1095 18.77 -32.65 18.77
N VAL A 1096 19.78 -31.84 18.45
CA VAL A 1096 20.88 -32.19 17.54
C VAL A 1096 21.95 -33.02 18.26
N ASP A 1097 21.97 -34.32 17.97
CA ASP A 1097 23.01 -35.25 18.43
C ASP A 1097 24.35 -35.10 17.66
N ARG A 1098 25.38 -35.86 18.07
CA ARG A 1098 26.72 -35.81 17.46
C ARG A 1098 26.72 -36.14 15.95
N LYS A 1099 25.85 -37.04 15.48
CA LYS A 1099 25.78 -37.44 14.07
C LYS A 1099 25.17 -36.31 13.24
N ARG A 1100 24.04 -35.77 13.70
CA ARG A 1100 23.33 -34.65 13.06
C ARG A 1100 24.15 -33.36 13.08
N ARG A 1101 24.90 -33.10 14.16
CA ARG A 1101 25.81 -31.96 14.24
C ARG A 1101 26.88 -32.01 13.15
N ARG A 1102 27.48 -33.19 12.88
CA ARG A 1102 28.43 -33.36 11.76
C ARG A 1102 27.78 -33.09 10.40
N SER A 1103 26.55 -33.56 10.18
CA SER A 1103 25.82 -33.29 8.94
C SER A 1103 25.50 -31.80 8.75
N LEU A 1104 25.24 -31.06 9.84
CA LEU A 1104 25.11 -29.60 9.78
C LEU A 1104 26.46 -28.91 9.51
N GLU A 1105 27.54 -29.37 10.13
CA GLU A 1105 28.90 -28.82 9.92
C GLU A 1105 29.34 -28.96 8.46
N GLU A 1106 29.01 -30.08 7.80
CA GLU A 1106 29.29 -30.32 6.37
C GLU A 1106 28.62 -29.29 5.43
N ILE A 1107 27.46 -28.74 5.82
CA ILE A 1107 26.73 -27.74 5.03
C ILE A 1107 26.93 -26.30 5.51
N GLY A 1108 27.69 -26.07 6.59
CA GLY A 1108 27.90 -24.74 7.19
C GLY A 1108 28.43 -23.70 6.19
N ALA A 1109 29.44 -24.06 5.39
CA ALA A 1109 29.99 -23.18 4.37
C ALA A 1109 29.02 -22.88 3.19
N ALA A 1110 28.01 -23.72 2.97
CA ALA A 1110 26.95 -23.45 2.01
C ALA A 1110 25.89 -22.53 2.60
N LEU A 1111 25.57 -22.69 3.90
CA LEU A 1111 24.66 -21.80 4.64
C LEU A 1111 25.24 -20.38 4.78
N ASP A 1112 26.54 -20.23 5.06
CA ASP A 1112 27.20 -18.91 5.16
C ASP A 1112 27.15 -18.11 3.85
N ARG A 1113 27.12 -18.81 2.71
CA ARG A 1113 27.04 -18.21 1.37
C ARG A 1113 25.61 -18.08 0.86
N ALA A 1114 24.63 -18.67 1.54
CA ALA A 1114 23.25 -18.66 1.10
C ALA A 1114 22.61 -17.29 1.38
N PRO A 1115 21.84 -16.72 0.44
CA PRO A 1115 21.07 -15.51 0.70
C PRO A 1115 20.00 -15.77 1.76
N ALA A 1116 19.53 -14.69 2.40
CA ALA A 1116 18.37 -14.80 3.28
C ALA A 1116 17.14 -15.24 2.47
N ILE A 1117 16.37 -16.20 3.00
CA ILE A 1117 15.17 -16.69 2.32
C ILE A 1117 13.96 -15.82 2.68
N ASP A 1118 13.16 -15.45 1.70
CA ASP A 1118 11.89 -14.76 1.92
C ASP A 1118 10.77 -15.75 2.26
N VAL A 1119 9.93 -15.42 3.24
CA VAL A 1119 8.83 -16.28 3.70
C VAL A 1119 7.80 -16.53 2.61
N ALA A 1120 7.46 -15.53 1.79
CA ALA A 1120 6.50 -15.72 0.70
C ALA A 1120 7.11 -16.60 -0.39
N VAL A 1121 8.39 -16.43 -0.72
CA VAL A 1121 9.10 -17.31 -1.66
C VAL A 1121 9.18 -18.74 -1.12
N PHE A 1122 9.51 -18.91 0.17
CA PHE A 1122 9.53 -20.20 0.87
C PHE A 1122 8.19 -20.93 0.79
N THR A 1123 7.11 -20.24 1.17
CA THR A 1123 5.76 -20.79 1.18
C THR A 1123 5.25 -21.06 -0.23
N ASP A 1124 5.45 -20.13 -1.18
CA ASP A 1124 4.99 -20.29 -2.57
C ASP A 1124 5.64 -21.48 -3.26
N ALA A 1125 6.96 -21.66 -3.15
CA ALA A 1125 7.58 -22.84 -3.77
C ALA A 1125 7.21 -24.14 -3.04
N MET A 1126 6.96 -24.12 -1.73
CA MET A 1126 6.43 -25.29 -1.02
C MET A 1126 5.04 -25.68 -1.51
N LEU A 1127 4.11 -24.73 -1.59
CA LEU A 1127 2.75 -24.97 -2.07
C LEU A 1127 2.73 -25.47 -3.52
N ARG A 1128 3.56 -24.89 -4.40
CA ARG A 1128 3.73 -25.39 -5.77
C ARG A 1128 4.35 -26.79 -5.81
N THR A 1129 5.36 -27.06 -4.98
CA THR A 1129 5.99 -28.38 -4.90
C THR A 1129 4.99 -29.44 -4.44
N GLU A 1130 4.18 -29.14 -3.43
CA GLU A 1130 3.10 -30.02 -2.96
C GLU A 1130 2.09 -30.31 -4.06
N ALA A 1131 1.62 -29.28 -4.76
CA ALA A 1131 0.66 -29.42 -5.86
C ALA A 1131 1.23 -30.28 -6.99
N ARG A 1132 2.47 -29.99 -7.42
CA ARG A 1132 3.18 -30.75 -8.46
C ARG A 1132 3.42 -32.19 -8.04
N SER A 1133 3.85 -32.43 -6.80
CA SER A 1133 4.04 -33.77 -6.25
C SER A 1133 2.72 -34.54 -6.16
N ALA A 1134 1.63 -33.88 -5.76
CA ALA A 1134 0.30 -34.49 -5.77
C ALA A 1134 -0.06 -35.02 -7.16
N PHE A 1135 0.19 -34.24 -8.22
CA PHE A 1135 -0.03 -34.67 -9.61
C PHE A 1135 0.94 -35.76 -10.08
N LEU A 1136 2.23 -35.68 -9.71
CA LEU A 1136 3.19 -36.72 -10.07
C LEU A 1136 2.79 -38.09 -9.50
N LEU A 1137 2.21 -38.10 -8.31
CA LEU A 1137 1.86 -39.31 -7.56
C LEU A 1137 0.45 -39.82 -7.88
N SER A 1138 -0.55 -38.93 -8.01
CA SER A 1138 -1.93 -39.29 -8.35
C SER A 1138 -2.11 -39.55 -9.84
N GLY A 1139 -1.36 -38.81 -10.66
CA GLY A 1139 -1.51 -38.80 -12.10
C GLY A 1139 -2.72 -38.05 -12.64
N ASP A 1140 -3.52 -37.46 -11.76
CA ASP A 1140 -4.83 -36.87 -11.99
C ASP A 1140 -4.78 -35.37 -11.66
N LEU A 1141 -4.97 -34.50 -12.66
CA LEU A 1141 -4.93 -33.05 -12.48
C LEU A 1141 -6.11 -32.58 -11.62
N ARG A 1142 -7.32 -33.13 -11.85
CA ARG A 1142 -8.52 -32.74 -11.09
C ARG A 1142 -8.33 -33.05 -9.61
N ALA A 1143 -7.91 -34.27 -9.30
CA ALA A 1143 -7.71 -34.69 -7.92
C ALA A 1143 -6.60 -33.89 -7.21
N SER A 1144 -5.58 -33.48 -7.97
CA SER A 1144 -4.50 -32.63 -7.46
C SER A 1144 -4.96 -31.19 -7.20
N LEU A 1145 -5.80 -30.64 -8.08
CA LEU A 1145 -6.42 -29.32 -7.90
C LEU A 1145 -7.39 -29.33 -6.72
N ASP A 1146 -8.21 -30.37 -6.56
CA ASP A 1146 -9.11 -30.51 -5.42
C ASP A 1146 -8.34 -30.68 -4.10
N ALA A 1147 -7.20 -31.39 -4.12
CA ALA A 1147 -6.33 -31.49 -2.96
C ALA A 1147 -5.70 -30.14 -2.57
N VAL A 1148 -5.38 -29.28 -3.55
CA VAL A 1148 -4.93 -27.89 -3.29
C VAL A 1148 -6.07 -27.04 -2.74
N ALA A 1149 -7.27 -27.17 -3.33
CA ALA A 1149 -8.46 -26.43 -2.95
C ALA A 1149 -8.84 -26.63 -1.47
N GLN A 1150 -8.64 -27.82 -0.88
CA GLN A 1150 -8.89 -28.03 0.56
C GLN A 1150 -8.23 -27.00 1.49
N THR A 1151 -7.13 -26.37 1.05
CA THR A 1151 -6.41 -25.33 1.82
C THR A 1151 -6.57 -23.93 1.21
N ASP A 1152 -7.38 -23.77 0.17
CA ASP A 1152 -7.59 -22.54 -0.59
C ASP A 1152 -9.10 -22.34 -0.88
N PRO A 1153 -9.79 -21.51 -0.07
CA PRO A 1153 -11.24 -21.29 -0.19
C PRO A 1153 -11.67 -20.77 -1.56
N PHE A 1154 -10.81 -20.01 -2.27
CA PHE A 1154 -11.14 -19.48 -3.60
C PHE A 1154 -11.22 -20.61 -4.63
N LEU A 1155 -10.27 -21.54 -4.59
CA LEU A 1155 -10.28 -22.70 -5.47
C LEU A 1155 -11.39 -23.70 -5.10
N VAL A 1156 -11.74 -23.86 -3.81
CA VAL A 1156 -12.87 -24.73 -3.40
C VAL A 1156 -14.14 -24.32 -4.11
N GLU A 1157 -14.48 -23.03 -4.05
CA GLU A 1157 -15.72 -22.53 -4.63
C GLU A 1157 -15.68 -22.62 -6.15
N ALA A 1158 -14.56 -22.21 -6.76
CA ALA A 1158 -14.42 -22.24 -8.21
C ALA A 1158 -14.44 -23.65 -8.82
N LEU A 1159 -13.98 -24.69 -8.10
CA LEU A 1159 -13.94 -26.07 -8.59
C LEU A 1159 -15.22 -26.86 -8.29
N ARG A 1160 -16.16 -26.29 -7.51
CA ARG A 1160 -17.40 -26.95 -7.08
C ARG A 1160 -18.34 -27.25 -8.24
N ILE A 1161 -18.45 -26.31 -9.18
CA ILE A 1161 -19.34 -26.40 -10.34
C ILE A 1161 -18.49 -26.37 -11.61
N PRO A 1162 -18.52 -27.42 -12.45
CA PRO A 1162 -17.85 -27.37 -13.75
C PRO A 1162 -18.40 -26.23 -14.61
N GLY A 1163 -17.52 -25.48 -15.27
CA GLY A 1163 -17.89 -24.39 -16.17
C GLY A 1163 -16.70 -23.53 -16.59
N PRO A 1164 -16.87 -22.62 -17.57
CA PRO A 1164 -15.77 -21.75 -18.04
C PRO A 1164 -15.11 -20.94 -16.92
N HIS A 1165 -15.87 -20.58 -15.88
CA HIS A 1165 -15.39 -19.90 -14.69
C HIS A 1165 -14.34 -20.71 -13.90
N ALA A 1166 -14.48 -22.04 -13.83
CA ALA A 1166 -13.54 -22.93 -13.16
C ALA A 1166 -12.17 -22.93 -13.87
N VAL A 1167 -12.17 -22.95 -15.20
CA VAL A 1167 -10.94 -22.87 -16.01
C VAL A 1167 -10.28 -21.50 -15.84
N ALA A 1168 -11.07 -20.42 -15.90
CA ALA A 1168 -10.57 -19.07 -15.68
C ALA A 1168 -9.98 -18.91 -14.26
N ALA A 1169 -10.62 -19.47 -13.24
CA ALA A 1169 -10.12 -19.46 -11.87
C ALA A 1169 -8.82 -20.26 -11.72
N VAL A 1170 -8.73 -21.46 -12.30
CA VAL A 1170 -7.52 -22.30 -12.28
C VAL A 1170 -6.36 -21.61 -13.01
N LEU A 1171 -6.58 -21.07 -14.22
CA LEU A 1171 -5.54 -20.42 -15.03
C LEU A 1171 -5.21 -18.99 -14.57
N GLY A 1172 -6.09 -18.38 -13.79
CA GLY A 1172 -5.88 -17.11 -13.08
C GLY A 1172 -5.20 -17.27 -11.71
N HIS A 1173 -5.25 -18.46 -11.11
CA HIS A 1173 -4.65 -18.70 -9.81
C HIS A 1173 -3.18 -19.15 -9.91
N GLY A 1174 -2.29 -18.49 -9.16
CA GLY A 1174 -0.84 -18.66 -9.32
C GLY A 1174 -0.32 -20.09 -9.13
N ILE A 1175 -0.80 -20.81 -8.10
CA ILE A 1175 -0.38 -22.19 -7.79
C ILE A 1175 -1.05 -23.19 -8.74
N ALA A 1176 -2.34 -23.01 -9.02
CA ALA A 1176 -3.11 -23.94 -9.85
C ALA A 1176 -2.67 -23.88 -11.32
N ARG A 1177 -2.41 -22.68 -11.83
CA ARG A 1177 -1.85 -22.47 -13.16
C ARG A 1177 -0.46 -23.09 -13.30
N ASP A 1178 0.40 -22.95 -12.29
CA ASP A 1178 1.72 -23.58 -12.29
C ASP A 1178 1.63 -25.10 -12.26
N LEU A 1179 0.69 -25.66 -11.50
CA LEU A 1179 0.38 -27.07 -11.54
C LEU A 1179 -0.04 -27.52 -12.95
N VAL A 1180 -0.92 -26.78 -13.62
CA VAL A 1180 -1.33 -27.06 -15.01
C VAL A 1180 -0.14 -26.99 -15.96
N ALA A 1181 0.67 -25.93 -15.89
CA ALA A 1181 1.85 -25.73 -16.72
C ALA A 1181 2.85 -26.89 -16.53
N PHE A 1182 3.12 -27.26 -15.28
CA PHE A 1182 3.96 -28.39 -14.94
C PHE A 1182 3.37 -29.71 -15.45
N ALA A 1183 2.08 -29.96 -15.23
CA ALA A 1183 1.42 -31.20 -15.65
C ALA A 1183 1.44 -31.41 -17.18
N ILE A 1184 1.41 -30.33 -17.96
CA ILE A 1184 1.51 -30.34 -19.43
C ILE A 1184 2.98 -30.38 -19.91
N SER A 1185 3.96 -30.20 -19.02
CA SER A 1185 5.38 -30.22 -19.36
C SER A 1185 5.91 -31.61 -19.73
N HIS A 1186 6.99 -31.66 -20.52
CA HIS A 1186 7.70 -32.91 -20.80
C HIS A 1186 8.36 -33.49 -19.55
N GLU A 1187 8.83 -32.62 -18.66
CA GLU A 1187 9.49 -33.00 -17.41
C GLU A 1187 8.55 -33.79 -16.50
N ALA A 1188 7.32 -33.31 -16.28
CA ALA A 1188 6.35 -34.03 -15.47
C ALA A 1188 6.01 -35.41 -16.05
N THR A 1189 5.83 -35.52 -17.36
CA THR A 1189 5.58 -36.82 -18.01
C THR A 1189 6.76 -37.78 -17.83
N ARG A 1190 7.99 -37.29 -17.99
CA ARG A 1190 9.20 -38.09 -17.77
C ARG A 1190 9.33 -38.56 -16.32
N LEU A 1191 9.09 -37.67 -15.35
CA LEU A 1191 9.14 -38.01 -13.92
C LEU A 1191 8.09 -39.05 -13.56
N ARG A 1192 6.87 -38.91 -14.08
CA ARG A 1192 5.79 -39.88 -13.86
C ARG A 1192 6.11 -41.28 -14.42
N ARG A 1193 6.78 -41.35 -15.59
CA ARG A 1193 7.26 -42.64 -16.13
C ARG A 1193 8.30 -43.29 -15.21
N ASN A 1194 9.25 -42.50 -14.72
CA ASN A 1194 10.28 -43.00 -13.78
C ASN A 1194 9.66 -43.49 -12.46
N LEU A 1195 8.62 -42.80 -11.98
CA LEU A 1195 7.89 -43.17 -10.78
C LEU A 1195 6.91 -44.33 -10.99
N GLY A 1196 6.64 -44.73 -12.23
CA GLY A 1196 5.65 -45.75 -12.55
C GLY A 1196 4.19 -45.29 -12.42
N THR A 1197 3.93 -43.97 -12.41
CA THR A 1197 2.58 -43.36 -12.31
C THR A 1197 2.01 -42.96 -13.68
N CYS A 1198 2.75 -43.19 -14.76
CA CYS A 1198 2.22 -43.28 -16.12
C CYS A 1198 3.01 -44.31 -16.95
N ALA A 1199 2.32 -44.92 -17.94
CA ALA A 1199 2.89 -45.92 -18.84
C ALA A 1199 3.59 -45.27 -20.05
#